data_AF-A0A6C0HMW6-F1
#
_entry.id   AF-A0A6C0HMW6-F1
#
_cell.length_a   1.000
_cell.length_b   1.000
_cell.length_c   1.000
_cell.angle_alpha   90.00
_cell.angle_beta   90.00
_cell.angle_gamma   90.00
#
_symmetry.space_group_name_H-M   'P 1'
#
loop_
_entity.id
_entity.type
_entity.pdbx_description
1 polymer ?
#
loop_
_entity_poly.entity_id
_entity_poly.type
_entity_poly.pdbx_seq_one_letter_code
_entity_poly.pdbx_strand_id
1 'polypeptide(L)'
;MSILVIVESPGKVHKIQGFLGSDYEVMASIGHIRGLPTENLGFDIANNFAPSFVTLSGKEDVVKKLKNKSKLATKVILCSDYDYEGEAIAWHCAEVCNLPATKRYRATFTEITKKSVTTAIAATLETNRCIDMNTVHTQFARMVLDKLIGYKISPLLWKEFKNFHLSAGRVQSPVVRLIVEREEEINKFASSCYFKVMANFVLDKKDLSYTSGDAAATTTTTTTTNCIETECENNITNKEDVETIMNSCVSKNAQFTITSIKQTTTKRNPAPPYTTSTLQQDASSKLGMSPDVCMKNAQKLYELGLITYMRTDAVFIADDAVKSMGQFISEKWGDNYFQKRVFKNKSASSQEAHEACRPTDIKKFNIMELNGMTKSHNSLYQMIWKRTLGSQMSPAEVEIRTVKIGMKSTKYIFVGKHEKILFEGYLAAYNFGKVGKVGKVGKVDKLLNSQNTDVEDSDADDGADGDADSSTTSNSIKQSDYLETIFAKLKDGDSVYCKGMDGCEKFTKPPHARYTEASLIKKLDDLGIGRPATYANIVKKVQEEQRQYVERKSLPAKKVKITILKYTYPDKVTVSSNDANQEGDKNKLFPTSLGVMINSYLLKHFADLINYEFTANIESQLDSIATGAKIWYKVVDSVYVKLNPIIDQLANAIKLAKEMGTTTSTDEIPQSSKGKRLLGTNPVNGLPVYSMITRIGYAICEANPDKALSRFANFNTNPDTITLAEGLAMLIYPINLGKYKDADILVKKAKSVYINYSGKNYSIDIYNKNNPTTTLDPNQLTLDTAQLVIEDVLNMKNKIAQQQAENPDVKVNDDITIIYGRYGPYIKFNGNNIKIPAKFKSQWNTLTLVECTTIIDNFKKKGAKSSGGKVKIPKKVVKAPKATNTNFDSETIIKPKKVAKVAKEKVAKVAKEKIAKVNSIQITDTATDTATDTATDTATDTATDTATDKPKKRIVKAKANANANAKANAKANTKAKPKPKPKNTDN
;
A
#
# COMPACT_ATOMS: atom_id res chain seq x y z
N MET A 1 19.83 -2.68 45.38
CA MET A 1 19.70 -3.33 44.06
C MET A 1 18.53 -2.70 43.34
N SER A 2 18.72 -2.22 42.11
CA SER A 2 17.70 -1.50 41.34
C SER A 2 16.70 -2.43 40.65
N ILE A 3 15.50 -1.90 40.38
CA ILE A 3 14.50 -2.54 39.52
C ILE A 3 14.88 -2.27 38.07
N LEU A 4 14.94 -3.30 37.23
CA LEU A 4 15.22 -3.13 35.80
C LEU A 4 13.90 -2.90 35.03
N VAL A 5 13.87 -1.87 34.20
CA VAL A 5 12.76 -1.57 33.29
C VAL A 5 13.24 -1.75 31.86
N ILE A 6 12.55 -2.56 31.07
CA ILE A 6 12.90 -2.82 29.67
C ILE A 6 11.82 -2.23 28.76
N VAL A 7 12.21 -1.31 27.88
CA VAL A 7 11.34 -0.68 26.86
C VAL A 7 11.77 -1.10 25.46
N GLU A 8 10.95 -0.88 24.43
CA GLU A 8 11.30 -1.30 23.06
C GLU A 8 12.27 -0.32 22.35
N SER A 9 12.10 0.99 22.54
CA SER A 9 12.88 2.02 21.84
C SER A 9 13.89 2.75 22.76
N PRO A 10 15.12 3.01 22.28
CA PRO A 10 16.08 3.88 22.98
C PRO A 10 15.52 5.29 23.27
N GLY A 11 14.64 5.81 22.41
CA GLY A 11 14.06 7.15 22.56
C GLY A 11 13.27 7.34 23.86
N LYS A 12 12.75 6.25 24.43
CA LYS A 12 11.97 6.28 25.67
C LYS A 12 12.82 6.25 26.94
N VAL A 13 14.05 5.74 26.85
CA VAL A 13 14.89 5.40 28.01
C VAL A 13 15.13 6.61 28.90
N HIS A 14 15.65 7.70 28.33
CA HIS A 14 16.00 8.91 29.12
C HIS A 14 14.78 9.52 29.82
N LYS A 15 13.64 9.58 29.12
CA LYS A 15 12.43 10.21 29.65
C LYS A 15 11.79 9.38 30.78
N ILE A 16 11.69 8.06 30.60
CA ILE A 16 11.16 7.16 31.62
C ILE A 16 12.12 7.09 32.81
N GLN A 17 13.44 7.05 32.57
CA GLN A 17 14.45 7.11 33.64
C GLN A 17 14.29 8.37 34.49
N GLY A 18 14.07 9.54 33.86
CA GLY A 18 13.82 10.79 34.56
C GLY A 18 12.55 10.81 35.40
N PHE A 19 11.53 10.01 35.06
CA PHE A 19 10.30 9.91 35.86
C PHE A 19 10.44 8.97 37.06
N LEU A 20 11.24 7.92 36.91
CA LEU A 20 11.36 6.85 37.91
C LEU A 20 12.49 7.07 38.93
N GLY A 21 13.50 7.88 38.60
CA GLY A 21 14.61 8.18 39.50
C GLY A 21 15.64 7.05 39.61
N SER A 22 16.47 7.07 40.64
CA SER A 22 17.66 6.20 40.81
C SER A 22 17.33 4.75 41.21
N ASP A 23 16.13 4.49 41.73
CA ASP A 23 15.73 3.15 42.16
C ASP A 23 15.50 2.19 40.99
N TYR A 24 15.38 2.74 39.78
CA TYR A 24 15.13 2.03 38.54
C TYR A 24 16.32 2.19 37.58
N GLU A 25 16.62 1.13 36.85
CA GLU A 25 17.50 1.19 35.68
C GLU A 25 16.67 0.92 34.43
N VAL A 26 16.63 1.87 33.49
CA VAL A 26 15.83 1.74 32.26
C VAL A 26 16.75 1.36 31.07
N MET A 27 16.37 0.33 30.32
CA MET A 27 17.10 -0.17 29.15
C MET A 27 16.17 -0.41 27.95
N ALA A 28 16.71 -0.38 26.73
CA ALA A 28 15.96 -0.67 25.52
C ALA A 28 16.33 -2.03 24.89
N SER A 29 15.34 -2.77 24.40
CA SER A 29 15.53 -3.98 23.57
C SER A 29 15.85 -3.66 22.11
N ILE A 30 15.61 -2.42 21.68
CA ILE A 30 15.75 -1.94 20.29
C ILE A 30 14.84 -2.76 19.36
N GLY A 31 13.54 -2.80 19.70
CA GLY A 31 12.52 -3.58 19.02
C GLY A 31 12.62 -5.08 19.29
N HIS A 32 12.28 -5.90 18.30
CA HIS A 32 12.41 -7.35 18.37
C HIS A 32 13.88 -7.79 18.51
N ILE A 33 14.14 -8.68 19.47
CA ILE A 33 15.45 -9.34 19.68
C ILE A 33 15.48 -10.78 19.17
N ARG A 34 14.31 -11.36 18.91
CA ARG A 34 14.13 -12.70 18.33
C ARG A 34 13.10 -12.64 17.20
N GLY A 35 13.16 -13.63 16.31
CA GLY A 35 12.16 -13.86 15.28
C GLY A 35 12.21 -15.29 14.76
N LEU A 36 11.34 -15.59 13.79
CA LEU A 36 11.39 -16.87 13.07
C LEU A 36 12.67 -16.90 12.21
N PRO A 37 13.34 -18.06 12.08
CA PRO A 37 14.50 -18.22 11.19
C PRO A 37 14.15 -17.85 9.75
N THR A 38 15.15 -17.40 8.98
CA THR A 38 14.94 -16.97 7.59
C THR A 38 15.02 -18.16 6.63
N GLU A 39 15.86 -19.15 6.95
CA GLU A 39 16.23 -20.29 6.12
C GLU A 39 15.15 -21.38 5.99
N ASN A 40 14.23 -21.50 6.95
CA ASN A 40 13.17 -22.51 6.96
C ASN A 40 11.83 -21.93 7.43
N LEU A 41 10.79 -22.77 7.59
CA LEU A 41 9.47 -22.35 8.06
C LEU A 41 9.53 -21.73 9.47
N GLY A 42 10.41 -22.23 10.34
CA GLY A 42 10.56 -21.73 11.70
C GLY A 42 9.46 -22.16 12.65
N PHE A 43 8.61 -23.11 12.27
CA PHE A 43 7.58 -23.69 13.13
C PHE A 43 7.28 -25.14 12.76
N ASP A 44 6.83 -25.92 13.74
CA ASP A 44 6.49 -27.33 13.59
C ASP A 44 4.99 -27.51 13.34
N ILE A 45 4.62 -27.82 12.10
CA ILE A 45 3.23 -28.05 11.68
C ILE A 45 2.59 -29.20 12.48
N ALA A 46 3.31 -30.28 12.74
CA ALA A 46 2.77 -31.45 13.42
C ALA A 46 2.51 -31.19 14.91
N ASN A 47 3.26 -30.26 15.50
CA ASN A 47 3.10 -29.85 16.90
C ASN A 47 2.38 -28.51 17.01
N ASN A 48 1.16 -28.43 16.47
CA ASN A 48 0.30 -27.24 16.57
C ASN A 48 0.99 -25.93 16.14
N PHE A 49 1.79 -25.99 15.07
CA PHE A 49 2.53 -24.84 14.52
C PHE A 49 3.50 -24.19 15.52
N ALA A 50 4.02 -24.94 16.51
CA ALA A 50 4.89 -24.40 17.55
C ALA A 50 6.11 -23.66 16.95
N PRO A 51 6.28 -22.35 17.23
CA PRO A 51 7.35 -21.55 16.63
C PRO A 51 8.70 -21.80 17.29
N SER A 52 9.74 -21.89 16.46
CA SER A 52 11.15 -21.92 16.85
C SER A 52 11.76 -20.54 16.63
N PHE A 53 12.04 -19.81 17.71
CA PHE A 53 12.59 -18.46 17.64
C PHE A 53 14.10 -18.42 17.81
N VAL A 54 14.79 -17.76 16.88
CA VAL A 54 16.24 -17.49 16.92
C VAL A 54 16.52 -16.02 17.27
N THR A 55 17.69 -15.74 17.83
CA THR A 55 18.16 -14.35 18.00
C THR A 55 18.34 -13.72 16.63
N LEU A 56 17.83 -12.50 16.46
CA LEU A 56 18.01 -11.76 15.20
C LEU A 56 19.46 -11.28 15.07
N SER A 57 20.00 -11.36 13.86
CA SER A 57 21.36 -10.89 13.55
C SER A 57 21.55 -9.42 13.94
N GLY A 58 22.64 -9.11 14.64
CA GLY A 58 22.97 -7.77 15.13
C GLY A 58 22.32 -7.40 16.47
N LYS A 59 21.60 -8.33 17.12
CA LYS A 59 20.99 -8.13 18.45
C LYS A 59 21.75 -8.83 19.58
N GLU A 60 22.84 -9.51 19.28
CA GLU A 60 23.61 -10.33 20.22
C GLU A 60 24.11 -9.51 21.42
N ASP A 61 24.63 -8.30 21.18
CA ASP A 61 25.12 -7.42 22.23
C ASP A 61 24.01 -6.89 23.12
N VAL A 62 22.85 -6.55 22.54
CA VAL A 62 21.68 -6.10 23.30
C VAL A 62 21.20 -7.23 24.21
N VAL A 63 21.07 -8.44 23.66
CA VAL A 63 20.69 -9.64 24.41
C VAL A 63 21.66 -9.92 25.55
N LYS A 64 22.97 -9.83 25.30
CA LYS A 64 24.00 -10.02 26.33
C LYS A 64 23.87 -9.00 27.46
N LYS A 65 23.66 -7.72 27.13
CA LYS A 65 23.47 -6.65 28.11
C LYS A 65 22.21 -6.86 28.96
N LEU A 66 21.08 -7.17 28.32
CA LEU A 66 19.81 -7.43 29.02
C LEU A 66 19.91 -8.65 29.94
N LYS A 67 20.54 -9.74 29.49
CA LYS A 67 20.81 -10.94 30.33
C LYS A 67 21.65 -10.60 31.56
N ASN A 68 22.71 -9.81 31.39
CA ASN A 68 23.59 -9.46 32.51
C ASN A 68 22.85 -8.59 33.54
N LYS A 69 22.11 -7.59 33.08
CA LYS A 69 21.40 -6.65 33.96
C LYS A 69 20.20 -7.29 34.65
N SER A 70 19.44 -8.12 33.94
CA SER A 70 18.29 -8.83 34.53
C SER A 70 18.69 -9.80 35.66
N LYS A 71 19.87 -10.41 35.59
CA LYS A 71 20.39 -11.25 36.68
C LYS A 71 20.64 -10.47 37.97
N LEU A 72 21.15 -9.24 37.85
CA LEU A 72 21.47 -8.36 38.97
C LEU A 72 20.23 -7.66 39.57
N ALA A 73 19.16 -7.54 38.78
CA ALA A 73 17.93 -6.86 39.20
C ALA A 73 17.12 -7.71 40.20
N THR A 74 16.46 -7.01 41.14
CA THR A 74 15.51 -7.62 42.07
C THR A 74 14.21 -8.00 41.36
N LYS A 75 13.69 -7.06 40.56
CA LYS A 75 12.52 -7.21 39.70
C LYS A 75 12.83 -6.70 38.30
N VAL A 76 12.16 -7.25 37.30
CA VAL A 76 12.23 -6.82 35.90
C VAL A 76 10.83 -6.47 35.41
N ILE A 77 10.63 -5.22 35.03
CA ILE A 77 9.37 -4.70 34.49
C ILE A 77 9.52 -4.52 32.99
N LEU A 78 8.66 -5.19 32.23
CA LEU A 78 8.61 -5.14 30.77
C LEU A 78 7.60 -4.06 30.37
N CYS A 79 8.08 -2.99 29.76
CA CYS A 79 7.37 -1.76 29.43
C CYS A 79 7.39 -1.47 27.91
N SER A 80 7.34 -2.52 27.08
CA SER A 80 7.10 -2.37 25.64
C SER A 80 5.71 -1.78 25.37
N ASP A 81 5.51 -1.31 24.14
CA ASP A 81 4.25 -0.74 23.67
C ASP A 81 3.01 -1.58 24.05
N TYR A 82 1.89 -0.89 24.21
CA TYR A 82 0.60 -1.52 24.43
C TYR A 82 0.00 -1.88 23.07
N ASP A 83 0.48 -2.95 22.46
CA ASP A 83 -0.11 -3.58 21.27
C ASP A 83 0.33 -5.06 21.20
N TYR A 84 -0.14 -5.81 20.20
CA TYR A 84 0.19 -7.23 20.05
C TYR A 84 1.69 -7.46 19.84
N GLU A 85 2.36 -6.53 19.12
CA GLU A 85 3.79 -6.58 18.86
C GLU A 85 4.59 -6.37 20.16
N GLY A 86 4.21 -5.35 20.94
CA GLY A 86 4.80 -5.02 22.22
C GLY A 86 4.69 -6.14 23.25
N GLU A 87 3.54 -6.82 23.33
CA GLU A 87 3.40 -7.97 24.23
C GLU A 87 4.32 -9.14 23.83
N ALA A 88 4.47 -9.40 22.52
CA ALA A 88 5.40 -10.41 22.03
C ALA A 88 6.88 -10.01 22.27
N ILE A 89 7.22 -8.72 22.16
CA ILE A 89 8.55 -8.21 22.53
C ILE A 89 8.82 -8.43 24.03
N ALA A 90 7.85 -8.13 24.90
CA ALA A 90 7.96 -8.39 26.33
C ALA A 90 8.22 -9.89 26.58
N TRP A 91 7.46 -10.77 25.94
CA TRP A 91 7.66 -12.22 26.03
C TRP A 91 9.05 -12.63 25.56
N HIS A 92 9.51 -12.17 24.39
CA HIS A 92 10.84 -12.51 23.87
C HIS A 92 11.96 -12.04 24.80
N CYS A 93 11.87 -10.84 25.37
CA CYS A 93 12.82 -10.33 26.36
C CYS A 93 12.86 -11.22 27.59
N ALA A 94 11.69 -11.63 28.07
CA ALA A 94 11.58 -12.46 29.26
C ALA A 94 12.18 -13.86 29.05
N GLU A 95 11.89 -14.48 27.90
CA GLU A 95 12.42 -15.80 27.54
C GLU A 95 13.93 -15.77 27.31
N VAL A 96 14.44 -14.76 26.59
CA VAL A 96 15.88 -14.64 26.33
C VAL A 96 16.65 -14.38 27.61
N CYS A 97 16.10 -13.59 28.53
CA CYS A 97 16.74 -13.33 29.82
C CYS A 97 16.53 -14.47 30.83
N ASN A 98 15.77 -15.52 30.48
CA ASN A 98 15.38 -16.60 31.37
C ASN A 98 14.78 -16.09 32.69
N LEU A 99 13.87 -15.11 32.59
CA LEU A 99 13.29 -14.45 33.76
C LEU A 99 12.34 -15.40 34.50
N PRO A 100 12.56 -15.68 35.80
CA PRO A 100 11.60 -16.45 36.59
C PRO A 100 10.30 -15.64 36.79
N ALA A 101 9.17 -16.34 36.93
CA ALA A 101 7.86 -15.72 37.10
C ALA A 101 7.81 -14.75 38.30
N THR A 102 8.54 -15.05 39.38
CA THR A 102 8.61 -14.21 40.58
C THR A 102 9.31 -12.85 40.37
N LYS A 103 10.10 -12.71 39.30
CA LYS A 103 10.82 -11.47 38.95
C LYS A 103 10.25 -10.76 37.72
N ARG A 104 9.23 -11.32 37.06
CA ARG A 104 8.76 -10.90 35.73
C ARG A 104 7.44 -10.13 35.85
N TYR A 105 7.46 -8.85 35.50
CA TYR A 105 6.29 -7.96 35.57
C TYR A 105 6.04 -7.28 34.22
N ARG A 106 4.77 -6.91 33.94
CA ARG A 106 4.36 -6.29 32.68
C ARG A 106 3.55 -5.02 32.92
N ALA A 107 4.09 -3.86 32.54
CA ALA A 107 3.43 -2.57 32.65
C ALA A 107 3.16 -1.96 31.27
N THR A 108 1.97 -1.38 31.06
CA THR A 108 1.53 -0.75 29.81
C THR A 108 1.01 0.65 30.08
N PHE A 109 1.24 1.57 29.15
CA PHE A 109 0.73 2.94 29.22
C PHE A 109 0.47 3.46 27.80
N THR A 110 -0.57 4.28 27.66
CA THR A 110 -1.00 4.88 26.39
C THR A 110 -0.32 6.22 26.10
N GLU A 111 0.35 6.81 27.09
CA GLU A 111 1.13 8.05 26.97
C GLU A 111 2.34 8.05 27.91
N ILE A 112 3.41 8.75 27.50
CA ILE A 112 4.67 8.85 28.25
C ILE A 112 4.70 10.14 29.08
N THR A 113 3.83 10.20 30.07
CA THR A 113 3.77 11.28 31.07
C THR A 113 4.21 10.74 32.44
N LYS A 114 4.69 11.62 33.34
CA LYS A 114 5.12 11.21 34.69
C LYS A 114 3.99 10.45 35.41
N LYS A 115 2.79 11.04 35.43
CA LYS A 115 1.58 10.44 36.04
C LYS A 115 1.29 9.05 35.44
N SER A 116 1.22 8.94 34.12
CA SER A 116 0.88 7.68 33.43
C SER A 116 1.90 6.57 33.73
N VAL A 117 3.19 6.86 33.58
CA VAL A 117 4.27 5.88 33.77
C VAL A 117 4.37 5.41 35.22
N THR A 118 4.37 6.33 36.20
CA THR A 118 4.48 5.95 37.61
C THR A 118 3.24 5.19 38.08
N THR A 119 2.05 5.59 37.63
CA THR A 119 0.80 4.89 37.97
C THR A 119 0.78 3.48 37.40
N ALA A 120 1.16 3.32 36.11
CA ALA A 120 1.21 2.02 35.46
C ALA A 120 2.20 1.06 36.15
N ILE A 121 3.37 1.55 36.55
CA ILE A 121 4.37 0.75 37.26
C ILE A 121 3.91 0.40 38.68
N ALA A 122 3.36 1.36 39.43
CA ALA A 122 2.84 1.11 40.76
C ALA A 122 1.73 0.06 40.74
N ALA A 123 0.72 0.24 39.88
CA ALA A 123 -0.37 -0.71 39.71
C ALA A 123 0.14 -2.11 39.30
N THR A 124 1.13 -2.18 38.40
CA THR A 124 1.73 -3.45 37.99
C THR A 124 2.40 -4.19 39.14
N LEU A 125 3.09 -3.46 40.02
CA LEU A 125 3.76 -4.04 41.19
C LEU A 125 2.77 -4.47 42.27
N GLU A 126 1.63 -3.77 42.39
CA GLU A 126 0.55 -4.10 43.32
C GLU A 126 -0.25 -5.34 42.86
N THR A 127 -0.65 -5.38 41.59
CA THR A 127 -1.48 -6.48 41.06
C THR A 127 -0.67 -7.66 40.54
N ASN A 128 0.67 -7.58 40.58
CA ASN A 128 1.58 -8.55 39.97
C ASN A 128 1.23 -8.87 38.50
N ARG A 129 0.93 -7.84 37.70
CA ARG A 129 0.47 -8.02 36.32
C ARG A 129 1.53 -8.78 35.49
N CYS A 130 1.08 -9.85 34.86
CA CYS A 130 1.88 -10.74 34.02
C CYS A 130 1.70 -10.43 32.53
N ILE A 131 2.54 -11.04 31.70
CA ILE A 131 2.42 -11.02 30.24
C ILE A 131 1.11 -11.72 29.84
N ASP A 132 0.32 -11.08 28.98
CA ASP A 132 -0.88 -11.67 28.44
C ASP A 132 -0.55 -12.62 27.28
N MET A 133 -0.62 -13.93 27.55
CA MET A 133 -0.32 -14.96 26.56
C MET A 133 -1.33 -15.01 25.40
N ASN A 134 -2.57 -14.55 25.57
CA ASN A 134 -3.52 -14.49 24.46
C ASN A 134 -3.05 -13.46 23.43
N THR A 135 -2.67 -12.27 23.89
CA THR A 135 -2.10 -11.22 23.04
C THR A 135 -0.79 -11.66 22.37
N VAL A 136 0.10 -12.36 23.10
CA VAL A 136 1.31 -12.97 22.53
C VAL A 136 0.95 -13.98 21.43
N HIS A 137 0.00 -14.86 21.70
CA HIS A 137 -0.45 -15.87 20.74
C HIS A 137 -1.11 -15.25 19.50
N THR A 138 -1.80 -14.13 19.63
CA THR A 138 -2.32 -13.35 18.49
C THR A 138 -1.17 -12.94 17.56
N GLN A 139 -0.09 -12.39 18.14
CA GLN A 139 1.08 -12.02 17.35
C GLN A 139 1.80 -13.24 16.75
N PHE A 140 1.90 -14.36 17.48
CA PHE A 140 2.46 -15.59 16.94
C PHE A 140 1.65 -16.15 15.78
N ALA A 141 0.32 -16.17 15.89
CA ALA A 141 -0.56 -16.57 14.79
C ALA A 141 -0.33 -15.68 13.56
N ARG A 142 -0.21 -14.36 13.72
CA ARG A 142 0.14 -13.44 12.62
C ARG A 142 1.48 -13.82 11.97
N MET A 143 2.53 -13.96 12.78
CA MET A 143 3.88 -14.30 12.29
C MET A 143 3.91 -15.64 11.56
N VAL A 144 3.27 -16.67 12.11
CA VAL A 144 3.20 -18.02 11.54
C VAL A 144 2.35 -18.02 10.26
N LEU A 145 1.19 -17.36 10.24
CA LEU A 145 0.35 -17.24 9.04
C LEU A 145 1.09 -16.56 7.88
N ASP A 146 1.70 -15.41 8.16
CA ASP A 146 2.41 -14.64 7.14
C ASP A 146 3.62 -15.43 6.61
N LYS A 147 4.35 -16.12 7.49
CA LYS A 147 5.45 -17.01 7.11
C LYS A 147 4.97 -18.23 6.33
N LEU A 148 3.84 -18.84 6.72
CA LEU A 148 3.25 -20.00 6.05
C LEU A 148 2.88 -19.66 4.60
N ILE A 149 2.09 -18.61 4.40
CA ILE A 149 1.62 -18.17 3.07
C ILE A 149 2.82 -17.76 2.22
N GLY A 150 3.71 -16.93 2.76
CA GLY A 150 4.88 -16.45 2.04
C GLY A 150 5.82 -17.58 1.61
N TYR A 151 6.15 -18.51 2.52
CA TYR A 151 7.09 -19.59 2.23
C TYR A 151 6.51 -20.68 1.31
N LYS A 152 5.18 -20.88 1.32
CA LYS A 152 4.52 -21.87 0.47
C LYS A 152 4.22 -21.35 -0.94
N ILE A 153 3.73 -20.11 -1.08
CA ILE A 153 3.32 -19.57 -2.39
C ILE A 153 4.51 -18.97 -3.16
N SER A 154 5.43 -18.25 -2.50
CA SER A 154 6.50 -17.52 -3.21
C SER A 154 7.38 -18.44 -4.09
N PRO A 155 7.77 -19.66 -3.66
CA PRO A 155 8.51 -20.58 -4.53
C PRO A 155 7.78 -21.00 -5.81
N LEU A 156 6.43 -21.03 -5.80
CA LEU A 156 5.64 -21.27 -7.01
C LEU A 156 5.76 -20.08 -7.97
N LEU A 157 5.63 -18.85 -7.45
CA LEU A 157 5.83 -17.63 -8.24
C LEU A 157 7.25 -17.58 -8.84
N TRP A 158 8.27 -17.99 -8.08
CA TRP A 158 9.65 -18.01 -8.57
C TRP A 158 9.86 -19.00 -9.71
N LYS A 159 9.19 -20.15 -9.66
CA LYS A 159 9.25 -21.16 -10.71
C LYS A 159 8.50 -20.70 -11.96
N GLU A 160 7.30 -20.14 -11.76
CA GLU A 160 6.42 -19.69 -12.84
C GLU A 160 6.99 -18.49 -13.58
N PHE A 161 7.39 -17.45 -12.84
CA PHE A 161 7.82 -16.17 -13.42
C PHE A 161 9.34 -16.01 -13.48
N LYS A 162 10.11 -17.02 -13.08
CA LYS A 162 11.60 -17.04 -13.06
C LYS A 162 12.23 -15.85 -12.31
N ASN A 163 11.53 -15.29 -11.33
CA ASN A 163 11.99 -14.18 -10.50
C ASN A 163 11.91 -14.55 -9.01
N PHE A 164 13.06 -14.61 -8.33
CA PHE A 164 13.17 -15.04 -6.94
C PHE A 164 12.85 -13.95 -5.90
N HIS A 165 12.57 -12.73 -6.34
CA HIS A 165 12.20 -11.62 -5.45
C HIS A 165 10.69 -11.48 -5.27
N LEU A 166 9.90 -12.25 -6.01
CA LEU A 166 8.44 -12.24 -5.91
C LEU A 166 7.99 -12.78 -4.57
N SER A 167 6.95 -12.19 -4.00
CA SER A 167 6.34 -12.67 -2.77
C SER A 167 4.83 -12.55 -2.81
N ALA A 168 4.16 -13.58 -2.31
CA ALA A 168 2.74 -13.49 -1.96
C ALA A 168 2.60 -13.31 -0.46
N GLY A 169 1.59 -12.55 -0.05
CA GLY A 169 1.29 -12.33 1.35
C GLY A 169 -0.20 -12.14 1.52
N ARG A 170 -0.73 -12.60 2.66
CA ARG A 170 -2.16 -12.57 2.98
C ARG A 170 -2.80 -11.20 2.75
N VAL A 171 -2.11 -10.13 3.15
CA VAL A 171 -2.60 -8.75 3.00
C VAL A 171 -2.01 -8.07 1.77
N GLN A 172 -0.78 -8.41 1.38
CA GLN A 172 -0.11 -7.83 0.22
C GLN A 172 -0.86 -8.12 -1.09
N SER A 173 -1.32 -9.35 -1.29
CA SER A 173 -1.98 -9.77 -2.52
C SER A 173 -3.35 -9.09 -2.73
N PRO A 174 -4.25 -9.01 -1.73
CA PRO A 174 -5.47 -8.20 -1.83
C PRO A 174 -5.23 -6.73 -2.13
N VAL A 175 -4.13 -6.14 -1.63
CA VAL A 175 -3.80 -4.73 -1.89
C VAL A 175 -3.44 -4.51 -3.36
N VAL A 176 -2.62 -5.41 -3.94
CA VAL A 176 -2.33 -5.37 -5.38
C VAL A 176 -3.61 -5.55 -6.18
N ARG A 177 -4.49 -6.48 -5.77
CA ARG A 177 -5.79 -6.71 -6.40
C ARG A 177 -6.66 -5.45 -6.43
N LEU A 178 -6.78 -4.72 -5.32
CA LEU A 178 -7.55 -3.46 -5.27
C LEU A 178 -7.08 -2.45 -6.32
N ILE A 179 -5.77 -2.33 -6.50
CA ILE A 179 -5.17 -1.38 -7.44
C ILE A 179 -5.37 -1.87 -8.89
N VAL A 180 -5.27 -3.18 -9.15
CA VAL A 180 -5.56 -3.78 -10.46
C VAL A 180 -7.03 -3.60 -10.84
N GLU A 181 -7.97 -3.90 -9.94
CA GLU A 181 -9.41 -3.74 -10.19
C GLU A 181 -9.78 -2.27 -10.45
N ARG A 182 -9.16 -1.32 -9.73
CA ARG A 182 -9.33 0.12 -10.00
C ARG A 182 -8.79 0.52 -11.38
N GLU A 183 -7.66 -0.03 -11.79
CA GLU A 183 -7.10 0.23 -13.12
C GLU A 183 -8.00 -0.33 -14.22
N GLU A 184 -8.56 -1.54 -14.03
CA GLU A 184 -9.53 -2.12 -14.95
C GLU A 184 -10.83 -1.31 -15.03
N GLU A 185 -11.33 -0.81 -13.91
CA GLU A 185 -12.50 0.07 -13.83
C GLU A 185 -12.29 1.34 -14.66
N ILE A 186 -11.13 1.97 -14.51
CA ILE A 186 -10.75 3.19 -15.26
C ILE A 186 -10.59 2.87 -16.74
N ASN A 187 -9.95 1.76 -17.10
CA ASN A 187 -9.72 1.37 -18.49
C ASN A 187 -11.03 0.99 -19.22
N LYS A 188 -12.04 0.47 -18.51
CA LYS A 188 -13.36 0.14 -19.05
C LYS A 188 -14.29 1.37 -19.14
N PHE A 189 -13.94 2.48 -18.49
CA PHE A 189 -14.79 3.66 -18.45
C PHE A 189 -14.79 4.41 -19.79
N ALA A 190 -15.97 4.55 -20.40
CA ALA A 190 -16.17 5.35 -21.59
C ALA A 190 -16.63 6.77 -21.21
N SER A 191 -15.76 7.76 -21.43
CA SER A 191 -16.09 9.17 -21.19
C SER A 191 -17.20 9.66 -22.14
N SER A 192 -18.16 10.39 -21.59
CA SER A 192 -19.22 11.10 -22.32
C SER A 192 -19.11 12.61 -22.11
N CYS A 193 -19.58 13.37 -23.10
CA CYS A 193 -19.59 14.84 -23.06
C CYS A 193 -20.86 15.37 -22.40
N TYR A 194 -20.74 16.47 -21.65
CA TYR A 194 -21.84 17.27 -21.13
C TYR A 194 -21.44 18.74 -21.04
N PHE A 195 -22.40 19.63 -20.86
CA PHE A 195 -22.20 21.06 -20.69
C PHE A 195 -22.54 21.49 -19.27
N LYS A 196 -21.56 22.08 -18.58
CA LYS A 196 -21.79 22.80 -17.32
C LYS A 196 -22.14 24.24 -17.67
N VAL A 197 -23.36 24.66 -17.35
CA VAL A 197 -23.87 26.00 -17.67
C VAL A 197 -23.95 26.85 -16.41
N MET A 198 -23.12 27.89 -16.35
CA MET A 198 -23.09 28.88 -15.27
C MET A 198 -23.76 30.17 -15.76
N ALA A 199 -24.56 30.82 -14.91
CA ALA A 199 -25.25 32.06 -15.26
C ALA A 199 -25.19 33.08 -14.11
N ASN A 200 -25.02 34.35 -14.47
CA ASN A 200 -24.96 35.48 -13.56
C ASN A 200 -26.22 36.33 -13.70
N PHE A 201 -27.03 36.39 -12.66
CA PHE A 201 -28.31 37.13 -12.67
C PHE A 201 -28.25 38.42 -11.84
N VAL A 202 -28.98 39.45 -12.28
CA VAL A 202 -29.18 40.71 -11.54
C VAL A 202 -30.67 40.99 -11.35
N LEU A 203 -31.02 41.74 -10.31
CA LEU A 203 -32.42 42.04 -9.97
C LEU A 203 -32.99 43.23 -10.76
N ASP A 204 -32.16 44.21 -11.09
CA ASP A 204 -32.58 45.43 -11.78
C ASP A 204 -31.89 45.51 -13.14
N LYS A 205 -32.63 45.98 -14.16
CA LYS A 205 -32.11 46.16 -15.52
C LYS A 205 -30.95 47.15 -15.57
N LYS A 206 -30.90 48.12 -14.66
CA LYS A 206 -29.78 49.09 -14.61
C LYS A 206 -28.43 48.42 -14.34
N ASP A 207 -28.45 47.28 -13.63
CA ASP A 207 -27.26 46.53 -13.24
C ASP A 207 -26.74 45.60 -14.36
N LEU A 208 -27.47 45.52 -15.49
CA LEU A 208 -27.05 44.81 -16.70
C LEU A 208 -25.89 45.50 -17.43
N SER A 209 -25.69 46.80 -17.23
CA SER A 209 -24.64 47.55 -17.93
C SER A 209 -23.23 47.12 -17.44
N TYR A 210 -22.34 46.87 -18.40
CA TYR A 210 -20.90 47.01 -18.19
C TYR A 210 -20.60 48.49 -18.43
N THR A 211 -20.06 49.20 -17.46
CA THR A 211 -19.57 50.57 -17.67
C THR A 211 -18.56 50.53 -18.81
N SER A 212 -18.93 51.14 -19.93
CA SER A 212 -18.11 51.29 -21.13
C SER A 212 -16.92 52.20 -20.81
N GLY A 213 -15.80 51.61 -20.41
CA GLY A 213 -14.55 52.29 -20.10
C GLY A 213 -13.32 51.36 -20.05
N ASP A 214 -13.50 50.08 -19.71
CA ASP A 214 -12.38 49.14 -19.56
C ASP A 214 -12.10 48.34 -20.85
N ALA A 215 -11.80 49.03 -21.95
CA ALA A 215 -11.36 48.41 -23.20
C ALA A 215 -9.89 47.93 -23.19
N ALA A 216 -9.21 47.96 -22.04
CA ALA A 216 -7.84 47.47 -21.90
C ALA A 216 -7.58 46.93 -20.48
N ALA A 217 -8.11 45.75 -20.17
CA ALA A 217 -7.71 45.00 -18.98
C ALA A 217 -7.49 43.53 -19.37
N THR A 218 -6.36 43.27 -20.02
CA THR A 218 -5.71 41.97 -19.92
C THR A 218 -5.31 41.80 -18.46
N THR A 219 -5.83 40.75 -17.82
CA THR A 219 -5.46 40.26 -16.47
C THR A 219 -6.18 40.92 -15.26
N THR A 220 -7.01 40.10 -14.59
CA THR A 220 -7.39 40.14 -13.15
C THR A 220 -8.43 41.15 -12.61
N THR A 221 -9.66 40.62 -12.40
CA THR A 221 -10.51 40.74 -11.19
C THR A 221 -11.01 42.11 -10.70
N THR A 222 -12.12 42.65 -11.25
CA THR A 222 -12.93 43.64 -10.49
C THR A 222 -14.41 43.88 -10.83
N THR A 223 -15.12 43.09 -11.66
CA THR A 223 -16.51 43.43 -12.09
C THR A 223 -17.59 42.35 -11.87
N THR A 224 -17.40 41.40 -10.95
CA THR A 224 -18.39 40.33 -10.61
C THR A 224 -19.28 40.64 -9.40
N THR A 225 -19.12 41.79 -8.74
CA THR A 225 -19.59 42.01 -7.36
C THR A 225 -21.10 42.16 -7.13
N ASN A 226 -21.92 42.33 -8.16
CA ASN A 226 -23.37 42.58 -8.03
C ASN A 226 -24.25 41.57 -8.79
N CYS A 227 -23.93 40.28 -8.74
CA CYS A 227 -24.76 39.26 -9.39
C CYS A 227 -24.99 38.03 -8.51
N ILE A 228 -26.09 37.34 -8.78
CA ILE A 228 -26.38 36.00 -8.26
C ILE A 228 -25.74 35.01 -9.22
N GLU A 229 -24.60 34.45 -8.83
CA GLU A 229 -23.95 33.37 -9.56
C GLU A 229 -24.73 32.06 -9.37
N THR A 230 -25.03 31.38 -10.47
CA THR A 230 -25.87 30.18 -10.46
C THR A 230 -25.31 29.11 -11.40
N GLU A 231 -25.62 27.86 -11.08
CA GLU A 231 -25.36 26.70 -11.94
C GLU A 231 -26.69 26.06 -12.38
N CYS A 232 -26.79 25.68 -13.65
CA CYS A 232 -27.94 24.93 -14.15
C CYS A 232 -27.99 23.54 -13.49
N GLU A 233 -29.09 23.19 -12.82
CA GLU A 233 -29.22 21.87 -12.17
C GLU A 233 -29.57 20.73 -13.15
N ASN A 234 -29.98 21.09 -14.37
CA ASN A 234 -30.27 20.11 -15.41
C ASN A 234 -28.97 19.60 -16.04
N ASN A 235 -28.88 18.29 -16.26
CA ASN A 235 -27.80 17.72 -17.07
C ASN A 235 -28.05 18.03 -18.56
N ILE A 236 -27.13 18.77 -19.18
CA ILE A 236 -27.21 19.17 -20.60
C ILE A 236 -26.12 18.42 -21.35
N THR A 237 -26.49 17.50 -22.24
CA THR A 237 -25.51 16.70 -23.01
C THR A 237 -25.27 17.23 -24.42
N ASN A 238 -26.15 18.10 -24.92
CA ASN A 238 -26.14 18.57 -26.31
C ASN A 238 -25.80 20.06 -26.37
N LYS A 239 -24.92 20.42 -27.31
CA LYS A 239 -24.53 21.82 -27.57
C LYS A 239 -25.73 22.69 -27.99
N GLU A 240 -26.63 22.13 -28.80
CA GLU A 240 -27.83 22.82 -29.31
C GLU A 240 -28.75 23.31 -28.19
N ASP A 241 -28.82 22.58 -27.07
CA ASP A 241 -29.60 23.00 -25.90
C ASP A 241 -29.00 24.26 -25.26
N VAL A 242 -27.67 24.33 -25.15
CA VAL A 242 -26.96 25.52 -24.65
C VAL A 242 -27.15 26.71 -25.58
N GLU A 243 -27.02 26.50 -26.89
CA GLU A 243 -27.27 27.52 -27.90
C GLU A 243 -28.70 28.04 -27.84
N THR A 244 -29.69 27.16 -27.67
CA THR A 244 -31.10 27.53 -27.52
C THR A 244 -31.33 28.42 -26.30
N ILE A 245 -30.71 28.11 -25.17
CA ILE A 245 -30.77 28.94 -23.95
C ILE A 245 -30.18 30.33 -24.23
N MET A 246 -28.97 30.39 -24.80
CA MET A 246 -28.26 31.66 -25.04
C MET A 246 -28.93 32.52 -26.12
N ASN A 247 -29.41 31.92 -27.21
CA ASN A 247 -30.13 32.61 -28.28
C ASN A 247 -31.48 33.16 -27.80
N SER A 248 -32.12 32.50 -26.82
CA SER A 248 -33.31 33.05 -26.17
C SER A 248 -33.00 34.33 -25.39
N CYS A 249 -31.80 34.44 -24.80
CA CYS A 249 -31.35 35.67 -24.14
C CYS A 249 -31.08 36.79 -25.15
N VAL A 250 -30.39 36.51 -26.26
CA VAL A 250 -30.09 37.49 -27.34
C VAL A 250 -31.37 38.00 -28.01
N SER A 251 -32.31 37.11 -28.31
CA SER A 251 -33.60 37.48 -28.91
C SER A 251 -34.54 38.21 -27.94
N LYS A 252 -34.10 38.47 -26.70
CA LYS A 252 -34.87 39.13 -25.62
C LYS A 252 -36.18 38.40 -25.26
N ASN A 253 -36.29 37.13 -25.65
CA ASN A 253 -37.42 36.25 -25.39
C ASN A 253 -37.27 35.48 -24.07
N ALA A 254 -36.06 35.38 -23.52
CA ALA A 254 -35.82 34.73 -22.25
C ALA A 254 -36.40 35.54 -21.09
N GLN A 255 -37.36 34.94 -20.37
CA GLN A 255 -37.89 35.47 -19.12
C GLN A 255 -37.45 34.56 -17.97
N PHE A 256 -36.66 35.12 -17.06
CA PHE A 256 -36.21 34.45 -15.86
C PHE A 256 -36.94 34.98 -14.64
N THR A 257 -37.39 34.07 -13.79
CA THR A 257 -38.09 34.40 -12.54
C THR A 257 -37.55 33.56 -11.40
N ILE A 258 -37.51 34.14 -10.20
CA ILE A 258 -37.24 33.37 -9.00
C ILE A 258 -38.41 32.41 -8.76
N THR A 259 -38.10 31.12 -8.75
CA THR A 259 -39.10 30.03 -8.59
C THR A 259 -39.12 29.47 -7.17
N SER A 260 -38.02 29.60 -6.43
CA SER A 260 -37.95 29.18 -5.05
C SER A 260 -36.81 29.87 -4.32
N ILE A 261 -37.11 30.40 -3.13
CA ILE A 261 -36.13 30.88 -2.17
C ILE A 261 -36.21 29.99 -0.93
N LYS A 262 -35.08 29.45 -0.48
CA LYS A 262 -35.01 28.61 0.72
C LYS A 262 -33.87 29.08 1.62
N GLN A 263 -34.18 29.16 2.91
CA GLN A 263 -33.21 29.40 3.98
C GLN A 263 -33.28 28.22 4.95
N THR A 264 -32.17 27.54 5.15
CA THR A 264 -32.09 26.39 6.05
C THR A 264 -30.87 26.50 6.94
N THR A 265 -31.07 26.43 8.25
CA THR A 265 -29.98 26.32 9.21
C THR A 265 -29.58 24.85 9.36
N THR A 266 -28.31 24.55 9.19
CA THR A 266 -27.73 23.21 9.36
C THR A 266 -26.58 23.23 10.37
N LYS A 267 -26.35 22.10 11.02
CA LYS A 267 -25.23 21.91 11.95
C LYS A 267 -24.17 21.04 11.29
N ARG A 268 -22.93 21.52 11.26
CA ARG A 268 -21.75 20.73 10.88
C ARG A 268 -21.09 20.20 12.13
N ASN A 269 -21.17 18.89 12.32
CA ASN A 269 -20.56 18.25 13.49
C ASN A 269 -19.03 18.14 13.33
N PRO A 270 -18.27 18.27 14.43
CA PRO A 270 -16.87 17.93 14.39
C PRO A 270 -16.70 16.43 14.16
N ALA A 271 -15.62 16.09 13.48
CA ALA A 271 -15.27 14.71 13.22
C ALA A 271 -14.48 14.11 14.41
N PRO A 272 -14.47 12.77 14.57
CA PRO A 272 -13.86 12.10 15.72
C PRO A 272 -12.35 12.37 15.83
N PRO A 273 -11.77 12.22 17.04
CA PRO A 273 -10.32 12.29 17.22
C PRO A 273 -9.61 11.21 16.40
N TYR A 274 -8.31 11.37 16.19
CA TYR A 274 -7.58 10.54 15.23
C TYR A 274 -7.42 9.10 15.68
N THR A 275 -7.79 8.18 14.79
CA THR A 275 -7.22 6.84 14.68
C THR A 275 -5.96 6.87 13.81
N THR A 276 -5.20 5.79 13.74
CA THR A 276 -4.02 5.69 12.87
C THR A 276 -4.37 5.89 11.40
N SER A 277 -5.46 5.26 10.93
CA SER A 277 -5.92 5.35 9.55
C SER A 277 -6.29 6.79 9.18
N THR A 278 -7.11 7.45 10.01
CA THR A 278 -7.54 8.84 9.77
C THR A 278 -6.39 9.84 9.90
N LEU A 279 -5.43 9.58 10.79
CA LEU A 279 -4.21 10.38 10.91
C LEU A 279 -3.36 10.31 9.63
N GLN A 280 -3.13 9.10 9.09
CA GLN A 280 -2.36 8.90 7.86
C GLN A 280 -3.05 9.54 6.64
N GLN A 281 -4.38 9.46 6.56
CA GLN A 281 -5.17 10.09 5.51
C GLN A 281 -5.06 11.63 5.53
N ASP A 282 -5.26 12.23 6.71
CA ASP A 282 -5.16 13.68 6.87
C ASP A 282 -3.72 14.18 6.71
N ALA A 283 -2.71 13.44 7.19
CA ALA A 283 -1.31 13.80 7.02
C ALA A 283 -0.90 13.83 5.54
N SER A 284 -1.42 12.90 4.74
CA SER A 284 -1.18 12.87 3.30
C SER A 284 -1.88 14.02 2.57
N SER A 285 -3.19 14.19 2.78
CA SER A 285 -3.98 15.19 2.07
C SER A 285 -3.68 16.63 2.51
N LYS A 286 -3.42 16.87 3.80
CA LYS A 286 -3.22 18.23 4.35
C LYS A 286 -1.77 18.63 4.48
N LEU A 287 -0.86 17.68 4.68
CA LEU A 287 0.56 17.96 4.94
C LEU A 287 1.51 17.36 3.89
N GLY A 288 1.00 16.63 2.89
CA GLY A 288 1.82 15.96 1.88
C GLY A 288 2.72 14.86 2.44
N MET A 289 2.44 14.34 3.64
CA MET A 289 3.26 13.29 4.27
C MET A 289 2.82 11.90 3.80
N SER A 290 3.76 11.07 3.36
CA SER A 290 3.46 9.65 3.16
C SER A 290 3.10 8.99 4.50
N PRO A 291 2.34 7.88 4.49
CA PRO A 291 2.00 7.15 5.71
C PRO A 291 3.24 6.71 6.52
N ASP A 292 4.34 6.32 5.86
CA ASP A 292 5.60 5.96 6.52
C ASP A 292 6.22 7.17 7.24
N VAL A 293 6.26 8.34 6.61
CA VAL A 293 6.75 9.59 7.22
C VAL A 293 5.85 10.02 8.37
N CYS A 294 4.53 9.96 8.20
CA CYS A 294 3.55 10.24 9.24
C CYS A 294 3.81 9.39 10.48
N MET A 295 3.96 8.07 10.32
CA MET A 295 4.18 7.17 11.46
C MET A 295 5.55 7.34 12.12
N LYS A 296 6.61 7.66 11.37
CA LYS A 296 7.93 7.99 11.95
C LYS A 296 7.87 9.26 12.79
N ASN A 297 7.21 10.31 12.28
CA ASN A 297 7.02 11.55 13.03
C ASN A 297 6.16 11.32 14.27
N ALA A 298 5.04 10.61 14.14
CA ALA A 298 4.15 10.29 15.25
C ALA A 298 4.86 9.45 16.33
N GLN A 299 5.66 8.44 15.94
CA GLN A 299 6.52 7.68 16.86
C GLN A 299 7.42 8.61 17.67
N LYS A 300 8.08 9.58 17.01
CA LYS A 300 8.97 10.53 17.69
C LYS A 300 8.20 11.41 18.68
N LEU A 301 7.02 11.89 18.30
CA LEU A 301 6.15 12.67 19.18
C LEU A 301 5.70 11.86 20.41
N TYR A 302 5.34 10.59 20.22
CA TYR A 302 4.95 9.68 21.30
C TYR A 302 6.11 9.38 22.25
N GLU A 303 7.30 9.08 21.73
CA GLU A 303 8.51 8.83 22.54
C GLU A 303 8.92 10.05 23.38
N LEU A 304 8.66 11.25 22.86
CA LEU A 304 8.83 12.51 23.59
C LEU A 304 7.63 12.83 24.50
N GLY A 305 6.64 11.97 24.62
CA GLY A 305 5.46 12.15 25.47
C GLY A 305 4.60 13.35 25.10
N LEU A 306 4.59 13.75 23.82
CA LEU A 306 3.78 14.87 23.31
C LEU A 306 2.39 14.44 22.86
N ILE A 307 2.26 13.19 22.41
CA ILE A 307 0.99 12.58 22.01
C ILE A 307 0.80 11.23 22.71
N THR A 308 -0.44 10.75 22.74
CA THR A 308 -0.78 9.36 23.06
C THR A 308 -0.32 8.41 21.96
N TYR A 309 -0.43 7.11 22.22
CA TYR A 309 0.03 6.07 21.31
C TYR A 309 -0.65 6.16 19.93
N MET A 310 0.16 6.27 18.88
CA MET A 310 -0.29 6.56 17.52
C MET A 310 -0.78 5.35 16.72
N ARG A 311 -0.58 4.12 17.23
CA ARG A 311 -1.10 2.87 16.63
C ARG A 311 -2.38 2.47 17.38
N THR A 312 -3.48 3.06 16.97
CA THR A 312 -4.79 2.97 17.63
C THR A 312 -5.89 2.99 16.60
N ASP A 313 -6.88 2.13 16.77
CA ASP A 313 -8.16 2.13 16.07
C ASP A 313 -9.27 2.81 16.89
N ALA A 314 -8.94 3.28 18.10
CA ALA A 314 -9.89 3.87 19.02
C ALA A 314 -10.12 5.37 18.78
N VAL A 315 -11.37 5.78 19.01
CA VAL A 315 -11.78 7.21 18.99
C VAL A 315 -12.17 7.75 20.36
N PHE A 316 -12.03 6.96 21.43
CA PHE A 316 -12.34 7.45 22.78
C PHE A 316 -11.21 8.32 23.32
N ILE A 317 -11.55 9.23 24.25
CA ILE A 317 -10.60 10.06 25.00
C ILE A 317 -10.90 9.90 26.50
N ALA A 318 -9.86 9.79 27.33
CA ALA A 318 -9.98 9.65 28.77
C ALA A 318 -10.72 10.84 29.41
N ASP A 319 -11.55 10.57 30.42
CA ASP A 319 -12.41 11.59 31.04
C ASP A 319 -11.63 12.76 31.64
N ASP A 320 -10.47 12.51 32.26
CA ASP A 320 -9.59 13.56 32.79
C ASP A 320 -8.95 14.41 31.68
N ALA A 321 -8.69 13.83 30.51
CA ALA A 321 -8.27 14.60 29.34
C ALA A 321 -9.43 15.45 28.78
N VAL A 322 -10.65 14.90 28.67
CA VAL A 322 -11.85 15.64 28.26
C VAL A 322 -12.13 16.81 29.19
N LYS A 323 -11.97 16.63 30.51
CA LYS A 323 -12.12 17.70 31.50
C LYS A 323 -11.10 18.83 31.29
N SER A 324 -9.83 18.48 31.08
CA SER A 324 -8.75 19.44 30.78
C SER A 324 -9.03 20.22 29.48
N MET A 325 -9.49 19.53 28.44
CA MET A 325 -9.91 20.16 27.19
C MET A 325 -11.10 21.10 27.39
N GLY A 326 -12.11 20.69 28.15
CA GLY A 326 -13.28 21.53 28.41
C GLY A 326 -12.94 22.83 29.13
N GLN A 327 -12.05 22.76 30.13
CA GLN A 327 -11.50 23.95 30.80
C GLN A 327 -10.79 24.86 29.80
N PHE A 328 -9.87 24.31 29.01
CA PHE A 328 -9.12 25.08 28.02
C PHE A 328 -10.02 25.72 26.94
N ILE A 329 -11.02 24.99 26.44
CA ILE A 329 -11.97 25.51 25.44
C ILE A 329 -12.78 26.66 26.03
N SER A 330 -13.30 26.48 27.25
CA SER A 330 -14.12 27.46 27.94
C SER A 330 -13.34 28.74 28.25
N GLU A 331 -12.10 28.59 28.75
CA GLU A 331 -11.17 29.71 28.97
C GLU A 331 -10.83 30.47 27.68
N LYS A 332 -10.73 29.76 26.54
CA LYS A 332 -10.22 30.33 25.30
C LYS A 332 -11.30 30.92 24.38
N TRP A 333 -12.46 30.28 24.29
CA TRP A 333 -13.54 30.68 23.38
C TRP A 333 -14.91 30.89 24.07
N GLY A 334 -15.07 30.45 25.32
CA GLY A 334 -16.32 30.53 26.08
C GLY A 334 -17.06 29.20 26.20
N ASP A 335 -17.93 29.11 27.21
CA ASP A 335 -18.63 27.86 27.60
C ASP A 335 -19.48 27.27 26.47
N ASN A 336 -20.05 28.12 25.61
CA ASN A 336 -20.87 27.69 24.46
C ASN A 336 -20.07 26.94 23.38
N TYR A 337 -18.74 27.02 23.39
CA TYR A 337 -17.88 26.26 22.49
C TYR A 337 -17.56 24.85 22.98
N PHE A 338 -17.69 24.56 24.28
CA PHE A 338 -17.42 23.22 24.81
C PHE A 338 -18.65 22.32 24.69
N GLN A 339 -18.45 21.13 24.14
CA GLN A 339 -19.46 20.08 24.18
C GLN A 339 -18.79 18.73 24.37
N LYS A 340 -18.96 18.11 25.55
CA LYS A 340 -18.48 16.74 25.80
C LYS A 340 -19.10 15.80 24.77
N ARG A 341 -18.25 15.16 23.96
CA ARG A 341 -18.65 14.22 22.91
C ARG A 341 -17.96 12.89 23.12
N VAL A 342 -18.77 11.83 23.13
CA VAL A 342 -18.29 10.44 23.20
C VAL A 342 -18.46 9.82 21.82
N PHE A 343 -17.35 9.53 21.17
CA PHE A 343 -17.33 8.82 19.89
C PHE A 343 -17.22 7.32 20.13
N LYS A 344 -17.84 6.53 19.25
CA LYS A 344 -17.78 5.06 19.28
C LYS A 344 -17.01 4.55 18.07
N ASN A 345 -16.26 3.46 18.25
CA ASN A 345 -15.55 2.80 17.16
C ASN A 345 -16.54 2.20 16.15
N LYS A 346 -16.12 2.07 14.89
CA LYS A 346 -16.92 1.45 13.82
C LYS A 346 -17.10 -0.07 14.02
N SER A 347 -16.12 -0.73 14.63
CA SER A 347 -16.10 -2.17 14.86
C SER A 347 -15.52 -2.48 16.23
N ALA A 348 -15.95 -3.60 16.81
CA ALA A 348 -15.39 -4.11 18.06
C ALA A 348 -14.02 -4.72 17.79
N SER A 349 -12.99 -4.20 18.44
CA SER A 349 -11.60 -4.63 18.33
C SER A 349 -11.05 -4.94 19.71
N SER A 350 -10.28 -6.01 19.87
CA SER A 350 -9.58 -6.28 21.14
C SER A 350 -8.52 -5.23 21.49
N GLN A 351 -8.23 -4.28 20.59
CA GLN A 351 -7.38 -3.11 20.86
C GLN A 351 -8.17 -1.90 21.43
N GLU A 352 -9.46 -2.07 21.75
CA GLU A 352 -10.33 -1.06 22.36
C GLU A 352 -9.83 -0.44 23.68
N ALA A 353 -8.84 -1.06 24.33
CA ALA A 353 -8.18 -0.48 25.50
C ALA A 353 -7.24 0.71 25.17
N HIS A 354 -7.04 1.02 23.89
CA HIS A 354 -6.22 2.14 23.45
C HIS A 354 -7.05 3.41 23.36
N GLU A 355 -6.43 4.56 23.65
CA GLU A 355 -7.05 5.86 23.46
C GLU A 355 -6.84 6.36 22.02
N ALA A 356 -7.64 7.34 21.58
CA ALA A 356 -7.38 8.07 20.35
C ALA A 356 -6.00 8.76 20.37
N CYS A 357 -5.43 8.99 19.19
CA CYS A 357 -4.19 9.74 19.02
C CYS A 357 -4.45 11.24 19.26
N ARG A 358 -4.02 11.74 20.43
CA ARG A 358 -4.25 13.12 20.90
C ARG A 358 -3.00 13.70 21.57
N PRO A 359 -2.91 15.03 21.76
CA PRO A 359 -1.87 15.62 22.61
C PRO A 359 -2.00 15.17 24.07
N THR A 360 -0.86 15.02 24.75
CA THR A 360 -0.80 14.79 26.20
C THR A 360 -1.01 16.07 27.01
N ASP A 361 -0.61 17.21 26.45
CA ASP A 361 -0.83 18.55 27.00
C ASP A 361 -1.55 19.42 25.96
N ILE A 362 -2.80 19.77 26.24
CA ILE A 362 -3.62 20.58 25.33
C ILE A 362 -3.23 22.06 25.35
N LYS A 363 -2.52 22.55 26.38
CA LYS A 363 -2.07 23.95 26.44
C LYS A 363 -0.92 24.22 25.49
N LYS A 364 -0.21 23.18 25.04
CA LYS A 364 0.89 23.27 24.10
C LYS A 364 0.37 23.14 22.65
N PHE A 365 0.52 24.22 21.87
CA PHE A 365 0.18 24.23 20.44
C PHE A 365 1.39 24.22 19.52
N ASN A 366 2.55 24.69 19.99
CA ASN A 366 3.81 24.70 19.25
C ASN A 366 4.84 23.84 19.98
N ILE A 367 5.64 23.10 19.21
CA ILE A 367 6.70 22.23 19.73
C ILE A 367 8.07 22.55 19.12
N MET A 368 8.16 23.60 18.32
CA MET A 368 9.41 23.99 17.65
C MET A 368 10.49 24.42 18.63
N GLU A 369 10.14 24.85 19.86
CA GLU A 369 11.13 25.13 20.89
C GLU A 369 11.81 23.88 21.48
N LEU A 370 11.31 22.67 21.17
CA LEU A 370 11.88 21.43 21.68
C LEU A 370 13.03 20.93 20.79
N ASN A 371 14.12 20.52 21.42
CA ASN A 371 15.29 19.99 20.72
C ASN A 371 14.95 18.80 19.83
N GLY A 372 15.44 18.85 18.58
CA GLY A 372 15.25 17.79 17.58
C GLY A 372 13.88 17.80 16.87
N MET A 373 13.04 18.81 17.10
CA MET A 373 11.80 19.00 16.35
C MET A 373 12.03 19.71 15.02
N THR A 374 11.24 19.33 14.03
CA THR A 374 11.27 19.93 12.68
C THR A 374 9.89 20.51 12.37
N LYS A 375 9.81 21.34 11.32
CA LYS A 375 8.52 21.84 10.82
C LYS A 375 7.53 20.70 10.53
N SER A 376 8.03 19.59 9.99
CA SER A 376 7.25 18.38 9.72
C SER A 376 6.64 17.80 11.02
N HIS A 377 7.43 17.66 12.09
CA HIS A 377 6.92 17.23 13.39
C HIS A 377 5.87 18.20 13.95
N ASN A 378 6.15 19.51 13.90
CA ASN A 378 5.24 20.53 14.44
C ASN A 378 3.92 20.59 13.68
N SER A 379 3.93 20.51 12.35
CA SER A 379 2.71 20.48 11.54
C SER A 379 1.84 19.26 11.85
N LEU A 380 2.45 18.08 12.02
CA LEU A 380 1.71 16.88 12.41
C LEU A 380 1.10 17.02 13.82
N TYR A 381 1.87 17.52 14.78
CA TYR A 381 1.41 17.78 16.13
C TYR A 381 0.24 18.78 16.17
N GLN A 382 0.35 19.91 15.47
CA GLN A 382 -0.71 20.91 15.37
C GLN A 382 -1.98 20.34 14.72
N MET A 383 -1.83 19.48 13.71
CA MET A 383 -2.98 18.81 13.09
C MET A 383 -3.69 17.89 14.09
N ILE A 384 -2.93 17.06 14.83
CA ILE A 384 -3.45 16.21 15.92
C ILE A 384 -4.16 17.05 16.98
N TRP A 385 -3.54 18.17 17.39
CA TRP A 385 -4.10 19.09 18.37
C TRP A 385 -5.44 19.67 17.92
N LYS A 386 -5.52 20.20 16.69
CA LYS A 386 -6.72 20.83 16.14
C LYS A 386 -7.90 19.85 16.05
N ARG A 387 -7.62 18.63 15.57
CA ARG A 387 -8.63 17.56 15.47
C ARG A 387 -9.13 17.14 16.85
N THR A 388 -8.22 16.95 17.79
CA THR A 388 -8.56 16.53 19.17
C THR A 388 -9.46 17.58 19.82
N LEU A 389 -9.05 18.84 19.80
CA LEU A 389 -9.81 19.91 20.44
C LEU A 389 -11.17 20.13 19.76
N GLY A 390 -11.18 20.20 18.43
CA GLY A 390 -12.40 20.33 17.65
C GLY A 390 -13.40 19.20 17.93
N SER A 391 -12.92 17.97 18.19
CA SER A 391 -13.79 16.83 18.53
C SER A 391 -14.60 17.02 19.81
N GLN A 392 -14.17 17.90 20.73
CA GLN A 392 -14.85 18.21 22.00
C GLN A 392 -15.51 19.60 21.99
N MET A 393 -15.67 20.20 20.80
CA MET A 393 -16.34 21.49 20.62
C MET A 393 -17.76 21.33 20.07
N SER A 394 -18.56 22.37 20.24
CA SER A 394 -19.91 22.49 19.66
C SER A 394 -19.87 22.45 18.11
N PRO A 395 -20.95 21.99 17.43
CA PRO A 395 -21.04 22.04 15.97
C PRO A 395 -20.90 23.47 15.47
N ALA A 396 -20.42 23.62 14.23
CA ALA A 396 -20.61 24.88 13.53
C ALA A 396 -22.07 24.98 13.08
N GLU A 397 -22.70 26.13 13.29
CA GLU A 397 -24.04 26.41 12.78
C GLU A 397 -23.91 27.26 11.52
N VAL A 398 -24.45 26.75 10.42
CA VAL A 398 -24.35 27.34 9.10
C VAL A 398 -25.74 27.55 8.54
N GLU A 399 -26.02 28.76 8.09
CA GLU A 399 -27.21 29.08 7.31
C GLU A 399 -26.90 28.88 5.83
N ILE A 400 -27.67 28.03 5.16
CA ILE A 400 -27.60 27.82 3.72
C ILE A 400 -28.80 28.51 3.09
N ARG A 401 -28.50 29.44 2.19
CA ARG A 401 -29.47 30.19 1.40
C ARG A 401 -29.41 29.70 -0.04
N THR A 402 -30.54 29.24 -0.57
CA THR A 402 -30.64 28.71 -1.93
C THR A 402 -31.68 29.51 -2.70
N VAL A 403 -31.32 29.97 -3.89
CA VAL A 403 -32.23 30.64 -4.83
C VAL A 403 -32.30 29.81 -6.11
N LYS A 404 -33.50 29.44 -6.52
CA LYS A 404 -33.77 28.78 -7.81
C LYS A 404 -34.39 29.77 -8.78
N ILE A 405 -33.78 29.93 -9.94
CA ILE A 405 -34.23 30.81 -11.02
C ILE A 405 -34.67 29.92 -12.18
N GLY A 406 -35.95 29.98 -12.53
CA GLY A 406 -36.52 29.25 -13.66
C GLY A 406 -36.64 30.13 -14.89
N MET A 407 -36.50 29.53 -16.06
CA MET A 407 -36.76 30.16 -17.35
C MET A 407 -38.14 29.75 -17.86
N LYS A 408 -39.08 30.69 -18.05
CA LYS A 408 -40.49 30.37 -18.32
C LYS A 408 -40.74 29.51 -19.57
N SER A 409 -39.93 29.67 -20.61
CA SER A 409 -40.11 28.99 -21.91
C SER A 409 -39.35 27.66 -22.01
N THR A 410 -38.66 27.22 -20.95
CA THR A 410 -37.85 26.00 -20.98
C THR A 410 -37.94 25.22 -19.66
N LYS A 411 -37.33 24.03 -19.63
CA LYS A 411 -37.23 23.19 -18.43
C LYS A 411 -36.05 23.55 -17.52
N TYR A 412 -35.26 24.57 -17.89
CA TYR A 412 -33.97 24.84 -17.26
C TYR A 412 -34.11 25.66 -15.98
N ILE A 413 -33.44 25.18 -14.93
CA ILE A 413 -33.44 25.78 -13.60
C ILE A 413 -32.01 26.06 -13.18
N PHE A 414 -31.76 27.29 -12.77
CA PHE A 414 -30.47 27.77 -12.31
C PHE A 414 -30.49 27.92 -10.79
N VAL A 415 -29.47 27.41 -10.11
CA VAL A 415 -29.41 27.35 -8.65
C VAL A 415 -28.21 28.13 -8.13
N GLY A 416 -28.47 29.15 -7.31
CA GLY A 416 -27.46 29.89 -6.55
C GLY A 416 -27.49 29.48 -5.09
N LYS A 417 -26.32 29.31 -4.46
CA LYS A 417 -26.19 28.97 -3.03
C LYS A 417 -25.23 29.93 -2.33
N HIS A 418 -25.59 30.37 -1.13
CA HIS A 418 -24.73 31.11 -0.21
C HIS A 418 -24.72 30.43 1.16
N GLU A 419 -23.55 30.34 1.77
CA GLU A 419 -23.38 29.84 3.13
C GLU A 419 -22.91 30.95 4.06
N LYS A 420 -23.63 31.14 5.16
CA LYS A 420 -23.27 32.06 6.24
C LYS A 420 -23.02 31.28 7.53
N ILE A 421 -21.84 31.44 8.11
CA ILE A 421 -21.54 30.87 9.42
C ILE A 421 -22.26 31.71 10.49
N LEU A 422 -23.23 31.11 11.17
CA LEU A 422 -23.93 31.72 12.31
C LEU A 422 -23.14 31.53 13.62
N PHE A 423 -22.49 30.38 13.75
CA PHE A 423 -21.63 30.05 14.88
C PHE A 423 -20.48 29.15 14.41
N GLU A 424 -19.22 29.52 14.70
CA GLU A 424 -18.06 28.78 14.23
C GLU A 424 -17.91 27.38 14.86
N GLY A 425 -18.32 27.24 16.12
CA GLY A 425 -18.13 26.01 16.90
C GLY A 425 -16.69 25.48 16.78
N TYR A 426 -16.55 24.19 16.44
CA TYR A 426 -15.28 23.52 16.29
C TYR A 426 -14.32 24.13 15.23
N LEU A 427 -14.82 24.94 14.28
CA LEU A 427 -13.98 25.58 13.27
C LEU A 427 -12.98 26.57 13.88
N ALA A 428 -13.30 27.11 15.05
CA ALA A 428 -12.41 28.00 15.80
C ALA A 428 -11.07 27.31 16.15
N ALA A 429 -11.09 26.02 16.54
CA ALA A 429 -9.86 25.25 16.76
C ALA A 429 -9.05 25.05 15.46
N TYR A 430 -9.72 24.79 14.33
CA TYR A 430 -9.04 24.61 13.05
C TYR A 430 -8.37 25.89 12.52
N ASN A 431 -8.97 27.05 12.83
CA ASN A 431 -8.44 28.37 12.50
C ASN A 431 -7.40 28.89 13.49
N PHE A 432 -7.19 28.20 14.62
CA PHE A 432 -6.18 28.57 15.60
C PHE A 432 -4.76 28.65 15.01
N GLY A 433 -4.04 29.72 15.35
CA GLY A 433 -2.65 29.97 14.94
C GLY A 433 -2.46 30.49 13.50
N LYS A 434 -3.53 30.73 12.73
CA LYS A 434 -3.43 31.38 11.42
C LYS A 434 -3.34 32.91 11.61
N VAL A 435 -2.24 33.54 11.18
CA VAL A 435 -2.06 35.01 11.21
C VAL A 435 -2.47 35.59 9.85
N GLY A 436 -3.59 36.32 9.78
CA GLY A 436 -4.02 37.05 8.57
C GLY A 436 -5.53 37.34 8.48
N LYS A 437 -5.90 38.62 8.70
CA LYS A 437 -7.25 39.25 8.65
C LYS A 437 -8.34 38.61 9.52
N VAL A 438 -8.20 38.79 10.84
CA VAL A 438 -9.35 38.92 11.74
C VAL A 438 -10.04 40.24 11.37
N GLY A 439 -11.02 40.19 10.49
CA GLY A 439 -11.68 41.39 9.95
C GLY A 439 -12.40 41.15 8.62
N LYS A 440 -13.20 40.09 8.56
CA LYS A 440 -14.37 39.83 7.69
C LYS A 440 -14.61 38.32 7.73
N VAL A 441 -15.67 37.95 8.45
CA VAL A 441 -16.23 36.60 8.51
C VAL A 441 -16.54 36.16 7.07
N GLY A 442 -15.78 35.21 6.52
CA GLY A 442 -15.96 34.79 5.11
C GLY A 442 -14.86 33.92 4.49
N LYS A 443 -13.83 33.47 5.24
CA LYS A 443 -12.76 32.63 4.68
C LYS A 443 -12.50 31.38 5.51
N VAL A 444 -13.36 30.36 5.38
CA VAL A 444 -13.11 29.02 5.96
C VAL A 444 -13.31 27.86 4.95
N ASP A 445 -13.73 28.13 3.71
CA ASP A 445 -14.27 27.07 2.82
C ASP A 445 -13.31 25.97 2.36
N LYS A 446 -12.00 26.22 2.26
CA LYS A 446 -11.08 25.20 1.72
C LYS A 446 -10.84 23.98 2.63
N LEU A 447 -11.15 24.04 3.93
CA LEU A 447 -11.01 22.90 4.85
C LEU A 447 -12.31 22.11 5.07
N LEU A 448 -13.45 22.66 4.66
CA LEU A 448 -14.79 22.15 4.97
C LEU A 448 -15.27 21.10 3.96
N ASN A 449 -14.98 21.28 2.66
CA ASN A 449 -15.40 20.33 1.62
C ASN A 449 -14.62 19.00 1.62
N SER A 450 -13.48 18.91 2.31
CA SER A 450 -12.71 17.66 2.39
C SER A 450 -13.16 16.72 3.53
N GLN A 451 -14.15 17.13 4.35
CA GLN A 451 -14.52 16.39 5.56
C GLN A 451 -15.89 15.68 5.46
N ASN A 452 -16.71 16.00 4.45
CA ASN A 452 -18.10 15.49 4.34
C ASN A 452 -18.51 15.00 2.94
N THR A 453 -17.58 14.89 1.99
CA THR A 453 -17.81 14.06 0.81
C THR A 453 -17.26 12.67 1.08
N ASP A 454 -18.01 11.64 0.73
CA ASP A 454 -17.37 10.40 0.27
C ASP A 454 -16.24 10.80 -0.66
N VAL A 455 -15.07 10.16 -0.51
CA VAL A 455 -13.85 10.52 -1.24
C VAL A 455 -14.05 10.19 -2.72
N GLU A 456 -14.83 11.02 -3.39
CA GLU A 456 -14.81 11.27 -4.81
C GLU A 456 -13.81 12.42 -4.96
N ASP A 457 -12.59 12.03 -5.35
CA ASP A 457 -11.50 12.93 -5.73
C ASP A 457 -12.02 13.86 -6.84
N SER A 458 -12.48 15.05 -6.46
CA SER A 458 -12.73 16.13 -7.41
C SER A 458 -11.39 16.73 -7.82
N ASP A 459 -10.66 16.04 -8.70
CA ASP A 459 -9.46 16.56 -9.32
C ASP A 459 -9.83 17.49 -10.48
N ALA A 460 -9.40 18.75 -10.44
CA ALA A 460 -9.02 19.51 -11.63
C ALA A 460 -8.15 20.72 -11.26
N ASP A 461 -7.05 20.82 -12.02
CA ASP A 461 -6.19 21.98 -12.29
C ASP A 461 -4.84 22.05 -11.55
N ASP A 462 -3.87 22.63 -12.28
CA ASP A 462 -2.47 22.95 -11.95
C ASP A 462 -1.42 22.04 -12.63
N GLY A 463 -1.05 22.46 -13.84
CA GLY A 463 0.24 22.18 -14.45
C GLY A 463 1.20 23.38 -14.31
N ALA A 464 2.47 23.11 -14.67
CA ALA A 464 3.62 24.03 -14.80
C ALA A 464 4.43 24.32 -13.53
N ASP A 465 5.67 23.81 -13.53
CA ASP A 465 6.79 24.40 -12.80
C ASP A 465 7.04 25.82 -13.36
N GLY A 466 6.91 26.81 -12.50
CA GLY A 466 7.08 28.23 -12.80
C GLY A 466 6.52 29.06 -11.64
N ASP A 467 7.24 30.10 -11.25
CA ASP A 467 6.98 30.90 -10.04
C ASP A 467 5.51 31.17 -9.74
N ALA A 468 5.15 30.94 -8.47
CA ALA A 468 3.80 31.00 -7.94
C ALA A 468 3.15 32.37 -8.14
N ASP A 469 2.33 32.50 -9.19
CA ASP A 469 1.33 33.57 -9.30
C ASP A 469 -0.01 33.13 -8.67
N SER A 470 -0.58 34.05 -7.90
CA SER A 470 -1.60 33.82 -6.86
C SER A 470 -3.05 33.77 -7.36
N SER A 471 -3.30 33.40 -8.62
CA SER A 471 -4.56 33.74 -9.29
C SER A 471 -5.64 32.64 -9.35
N THR A 472 -5.33 31.34 -9.24
CA THR A 472 -6.34 30.27 -9.41
C THR A 472 -7.11 29.89 -8.13
N THR A 473 -6.62 30.30 -6.94
CA THR A 473 -7.27 30.01 -5.64
C THR A 473 -8.41 30.99 -5.30
N SER A 474 -8.67 32.00 -6.13
CA SER A 474 -9.63 33.06 -5.82
C SER A 474 -11.09 32.77 -6.21
N ASN A 475 -11.37 31.74 -7.03
CA ASN A 475 -12.65 31.65 -7.73
C ASN A 475 -13.81 30.95 -7.00
N SER A 476 -13.58 30.11 -5.97
CA SER A 476 -14.69 29.58 -5.15
C SER A 476 -14.99 30.41 -3.89
N ILE A 477 -14.08 31.32 -3.52
CA ILE A 477 -14.15 32.10 -2.26
C ILE A 477 -14.73 33.51 -2.51
N LYS A 478 -15.12 33.84 -3.74
CA LYS A 478 -15.78 35.12 -4.11
C LYS A 478 -17.29 35.00 -4.36
N GLN A 479 -17.88 33.83 -4.11
CA GLN A 479 -19.14 33.40 -4.73
C GLN A 479 -20.43 34.10 -4.23
N SER A 480 -20.43 34.97 -3.19
CA SER A 480 -21.74 35.33 -2.59
C SER A 480 -21.89 36.52 -1.62
N ASP A 481 -20.94 37.47 -1.54
CA ASP A 481 -21.18 38.69 -0.73
C ASP A 481 -22.44 39.45 -1.19
N TYR A 482 -22.74 39.41 -2.50
CA TYR A 482 -23.94 40.01 -3.04
C TYR A 482 -25.21 39.30 -2.56
N LEU A 483 -25.28 37.97 -2.71
CA LEU A 483 -26.44 37.20 -2.28
C LEU A 483 -26.69 37.38 -0.76
N GLU A 484 -25.64 37.49 0.05
CA GLU A 484 -25.75 37.84 1.47
C GLU A 484 -26.50 39.17 1.68
N THR A 485 -26.18 40.20 0.88
CA THR A 485 -26.77 41.54 1.01
C THR A 485 -28.20 41.65 0.49
N ILE A 486 -28.54 40.90 -0.57
CA ILE A 486 -29.84 41.04 -1.25
C ILE A 486 -30.87 39.99 -0.85
N PHE A 487 -30.48 38.89 -0.20
CA PHE A 487 -31.38 37.75 0.04
C PHE A 487 -32.70 38.14 0.72
N ALA A 488 -32.67 39.02 1.73
CA ALA A 488 -33.86 39.47 2.44
C ALA A 488 -34.85 40.28 1.57
N LYS A 489 -34.41 40.75 0.40
CA LYS A 489 -35.23 41.52 -0.55
C LYS A 489 -35.86 40.65 -1.63
N LEU A 490 -35.41 39.40 -1.77
CA LEU A 490 -35.88 38.47 -2.81
C LEU A 490 -37.26 37.93 -2.47
N LYS A 491 -38.11 37.78 -3.49
CA LYS A 491 -39.42 37.15 -3.41
C LYS A 491 -39.62 36.13 -4.53
N ASP A 492 -40.38 35.09 -4.24
CA ASP A 492 -40.83 34.15 -5.27
C ASP A 492 -41.66 34.92 -6.30
N GLY A 493 -41.36 34.70 -7.58
CA GLY A 493 -41.94 35.42 -8.71
C GLY A 493 -41.18 36.66 -9.17
N ASP A 494 -40.18 37.14 -8.42
CA ASP A 494 -39.36 38.29 -8.84
C ASP A 494 -38.71 38.03 -10.20
N SER A 495 -38.74 39.05 -11.05
CA SER A 495 -38.05 39.01 -12.34
C SER A 495 -36.58 39.26 -12.14
N VAL A 496 -35.75 38.45 -12.80
CA VAL A 496 -34.29 38.57 -12.78
C VAL A 496 -33.76 38.62 -14.21
N TYR A 497 -32.61 39.25 -14.39
CA TYR A 497 -32.04 39.50 -15.71
C TYR A 497 -30.66 38.85 -15.83
N CYS A 498 -30.44 38.09 -16.89
CA CYS A 498 -29.16 37.42 -17.14
C CYS A 498 -28.13 38.45 -17.64
N LYS A 499 -27.09 38.69 -16.86
CA LYS A 499 -25.97 39.58 -17.22
C LYS A 499 -24.95 38.85 -18.11
N GLY A 500 -24.75 37.56 -17.86
CA GLY A 500 -23.89 36.70 -18.66
C GLY A 500 -24.09 35.23 -18.33
N MET A 501 -23.72 34.37 -19.28
CA MET A 501 -23.83 32.91 -19.14
C MET A 501 -22.67 32.24 -19.85
N ASP A 502 -22.06 31.26 -19.18
CA ASP A 502 -20.96 30.46 -19.70
C ASP A 502 -21.40 28.98 -19.75
N GLY A 503 -21.50 28.44 -20.96
CA GLY A 503 -21.74 27.02 -21.22
C GLY A 503 -20.43 26.35 -21.59
N CYS A 504 -19.83 25.65 -20.65
CA CYS A 504 -18.55 24.99 -20.84
C CYS A 504 -18.74 23.50 -21.08
N GLU A 505 -18.24 23.00 -22.20
CA GLU A 505 -18.11 21.57 -22.46
C GLU A 505 -17.19 20.91 -21.42
N LYS A 506 -17.63 19.76 -20.91
CA LYS A 506 -16.98 18.94 -19.90
C LYS A 506 -17.12 17.47 -20.29
N PHE A 507 -16.26 16.66 -19.69
CA PHE A 507 -16.25 15.23 -19.91
C PHE A 507 -16.43 14.51 -18.58
N THR A 508 -17.22 13.44 -18.59
CA THR A 508 -17.37 12.58 -17.41
C THR A 508 -16.05 11.90 -17.09
N LYS A 509 -15.79 11.68 -15.81
CA LYS A 509 -14.61 10.95 -15.32
C LYS A 509 -15.02 9.57 -14.80
N PRO A 510 -14.10 8.61 -14.70
CA PRO A 510 -14.35 7.36 -14.01
C PRO A 510 -14.94 7.63 -12.62
N PRO A 511 -15.88 6.81 -12.14
CA PRO A 511 -16.54 7.04 -10.85
C PRO A 511 -15.57 7.00 -9.67
N HIS A 512 -14.45 6.29 -9.82
CA HIS A 512 -13.39 6.26 -8.82
C HIS A 512 -12.03 6.62 -9.43
N ALA A 513 -11.36 7.58 -8.81
CA ALA A 513 -9.99 7.94 -9.15
C ALA A 513 -9.01 6.83 -8.73
N ARG A 514 -7.81 6.83 -9.31
CA ARG A 514 -6.72 5.95 -8.87
C ARG A 514 -6.41 6.19 -7.39
N TYR A 515 -5.94 5.15 -6.72
CA TYR A 515 -5.61 5.27 -5.31
C TYR A 515 -4.38 6.16 -5.09
N THR A 516 -4.44 7.04 -4.10
CA THR A 516 -3.26 7.53 -3.40
C THR A 516 -2.93 6.55 -2.27
N GLU A 517 -1.78 6.71 -1.62
CA GLU A 517 -1.48 5.93 -0.41
C GLU A 517 -2.57 6.12 0.67
N ALA A 518 -3.09 7.34 0.80
CA ALA A 518 -4.15 7.67 1.75
C ALA A 518 -5.50 7.04 1.40
N SER A 519 -5.97 7.18 0.16
CA SER A 519 -7.26 6.60 -0.25
C SER A 519 -7.20 5.07 -0.27
N LEU A 520 -6.02 4.48 -0.51
CA LEU A 520 -5.80 3.04 -0.34
C LEU A 520 -5.94 2.62 1.12
N ILE A 521 -5.31 3.34 2.06
CA ILE A 521 -5.44 3.04 3.51
C ILE A 521 -6.88 3.17 3.96
N LYS A 522 -7.60 4.21 3.51
CA LYS A 522 -9.04 4.35 3.78
C LYS A 522 -9.80 3.10 3.34
N LYS A 523 -9.56 2.64 2.11
CA LYS A 523 -10.23 1.45 1.58
C LYS A 523 -9.86 0.18 2.33
N LEU A 524 -8.60 0.02 2.75
CA LEU A 524 -8.16 -1.11 3.56
C LEU A 524 -8.85 -1.14 4.92
N ASP A 525 -8.94 0.02 5.58
CA ASP A 525 -9.64 0.20 6.86
C ASP A 525 -11.14 -0.10 6.74
N ASP A 526 -11.81 0.46 5.72
CA ASP A 526 -13.23 0.21 5.46
C ASP A 526 -13.55 -1.27 5.14
N LEU A 527 -12.61 -2.00 4.52
CA LEU A 527 -12.73 -3.44 4.26
C LEU A 527 -12.28 -4.32 5.45
N GLY A 528 -11.77 -3.74 6.53
CA GLY A 528 -11.21 -4.50 7.66
C GLY A 528 -9.91 -5.25 7.34
N ILE A 529 -9.22 -4.87 6.26
CA ILE A 529 -7.97 -5.47 5.79
C ILE A 529 -6.78 -4.71 6.38
N GLY A 530 -5.95 -5.42 7.16
CA GLY A 530 -4.84 -4.81 7.89
C GLY A 530 -5.27 -4.14 9.20
N ARG A 531 -4.30 -3.61 9.93
CA ARG A 531 -4.47 -2.98 11.25
C ARG A 531 -3.56 -1.75 11.37
N PRO A 532 -3.74 -0.88 12.38
CA PRO A 532 -2.87 0.28 12.64
C PRO A 532 -1.37 0.06 12.47
N ALA A 533 -0.87 -1.08 12.93
CA ALA A 533 0.55 -1.45 12.83
C ALA A 533 1.02 -1.81 11.41
N THR A 534 0.10 -2.11 10.48
CA THR A 534 0.44 -2.70 9.17
C THR A 534 0.23 -1.77 7.99
N TYR A 535 -0.67 -0.78 8.06
CA TYR A 535 -1.06 0.06 6.90
C TYR A 535 0.13 0.64 6.12
N ALA A 536 0.97 1.44 6.78
CA ALA A 536 2.14 2.07 6.14
C ALA A 536 3.13 1.04 5.59
N ASN A 537 3.33 -0.08 6.30
CA ASN A 537 4.26 -1.12 5.89
C ASN A 537 3.75 -1.89 4.65
N ILE A 538 2.45 -2.18 4.57
CA ILE A 538 1.82 -2.83 3.42
C ILE A 538 1.97 -1.97 2.16
N VAL A 539 1.59 -0.68 2.27
CA VAL A 539 1.67 0.28 1.15
C VAL A 539 3.11 0.43 0.66
N LYS A 540 4.09 0.45 1.58
CA LYS A 540 5.51 0.45 1.23
C LYS A 540 5.94 -0.84 0.53
N LYS A 541 5.56 -2.01 1.05
CA LYS A 541 5.99 -3.33 0.53
C LYS A 541 5.55 -3.61 -0.89
N VAL A 542 4.35 -3.17 -1.29
CA VAL A 542 3.85 -3.35 -2.67
C VAL A 542 4.56 -2.46 -3.68
N GLN A 543 5.17 -1.36 -3.21
CA GLN A 543 5.94 -0.39 -4.00
C GLN A 543 7.46 -0.68 -4.00
N GLU A 544 7.96 -1.65 -3.22
CA GLU A 544 9.40 -1.92 -3.12
C GLU A 544 10.01 -2.32 -4.48
N GLU A 545 11.19 -1.74 -4.79
CA GLU A 545 11.91 -1.90 -6.06
C GLU A 545 12.25 -3.35 -6.43
N GLN A 546 12.35 -4.25 -5.45
CA GLN A 546 12.63 -5.66 -5.71
C GLN A 546 11.39 -6.44 -6.18
N ARG A 547 10.18 -5.95 -5.88
CA ARG A 547 8.91 -6.60 -6.21
C ARG A 547 8.20 -5.92 -7.38
N GLN A 548 8.20 -4.59 -7.41
CA GLN A 548 7.61 -3.75 -8.46
C GLN A 548 6.19 -4.16 -8.87
N TYR A 549 5.30 -4.46 -7.92
CA TYR A 549 3.90 -4.79 -8.22
C TYR A 549 3.06 -3.55 -8.47
N VAL A 550 3.39 -2.48 -7.75
CA VAL A 550 2.71 -1.19 -7.81
C VAL A 550 3.78 -0.13 -7.97
N GLU A 551 3.53 0.83 -8.83
CA GLU A 551 4.36 2.01 -8.98
C GLU A 551 3.57 3.27 -8.63
N ARG A 552 4.28 4.29 -8.14
CA ARG A 552 3.72 5.62 -7.97
C ARG A 552 4.17 6.49 -9.14
N LYS A 553 3.23 6.99 -9.92
CA LYS A 553 3.52 7.88 -11.05
C LYS A 553 2.54 9.04 -11.15
N SER A 554 2.94 10.02 -11.95
CA SER A 554 2.09 11.13 -12.38
C SER A 554 1.93 11.02 -13.90
N LEU A 555 0.69 10.99 -14.37
CA LEU A 555 0.37 11.06 -15.79
C LEU A 555 0.02 12.52 -16.15
N PRO A 556 0.67 13.10 -17.18
CA PRO A 556 0.36 14.44 -17.61
C PRO A 556 -1.08 14.50 -18.12
N ALA A 557 -1.69 15.67 -17.99
CA ALA A 557 -3.04 15.87 -18.44
C ALA A 557 -3.14 15.72 -19.98
N LYS A 558 -4.06 14.88 -20.46
CA LYS A 558 -4.46 14.87 -21.87
C LYS A 558 -5.18 16.18 -22.19
N LYS A 559 -4.60 16.97 -23.10
CA LYS A 559 -5.24 18.19 -23.61
C LYS A 559 -6.28 17.82 -24.66
N VAL A 560 -7.50 18.30 -24.47
CA VAL A 560 -8.59 18.21 -25.44
C VAL A 560 -9.16 19.59 -25.70
N LYS A 561 -9.58 19.83 -26.94
CA LYS A 561 -10.32 21.03 -27.28
C LYS A 561 -11.72 20.92 -26.72
N ILE A 562 -12.09 21.86 -25.87
CA ILE A 562 -13.45 22.03 -25.37
C ILE A 562 -14.12 23.22 -26.04
N THR A 563 -15.41 23.11 -26.23
CA THR A 563 -16.28 24.19 -26.67
C THR A 563 -16.72 25.04 -25.48
N ILE A 564 -16.56 26.35 -25.60
CA ILE A 564 -17.08 27.31 -24.64
C ILE A 564 -18.04 28.25 -25.38
N LEU A 565 -19.30 28.24 -24.95
CA LEU A 565 -20.30 29.19 -25.39
C LEU A 565 -20.43 30.26 -24.31
N LYS A 566 -20.35 31.53 -24.71
CA LYS A 566 -20.44 32.65 -23.79
C LYS A 566 -21.46 33.65 -24.29
N TYR A 567 -22.47 33.91 -23.47
CA TYR A 567 -23.41 35.01 -23.64
C TYR A 567 -23.00 36.19 -22.75
N THR A 568 -22.96 37.38 -23.32
CA THR A 568 -22.80 38.65 -22.60
C THR A 568 -23.91 39.60 -23.05
N TYR A 569 -24.64 40.13 -22.07
CA TYR A 569 -25.69 41.12 -22.31
C TYR A 569 -25.11 42.39 -23.00
N PRO A 570 -25.84 43.03 -23.94
CA PRO A 570 -27.18 42.68 -24.41
C PRO A 570 -27.22 41.50 -25.38
N ASP A 571 -26.36 41.47 -26.41
CA ASP A 571 -26.63 40.64 -27.59
C ASP A 571 -25.39 39.89 -28.12
N LYS A 572 -24.36 39.67 -27.28
CA LYS A 572 -23.11 39.04 -27.71
C LYS A 572 -23.05 37.57 -27.30
N VAL A 573 -23.21 36.65 -28.24
CA VAL A 573 -22.83 35.23 -28.08
C VAL A 573 -21.53 34.99 -28.83
N THR A 574 -20.53 34.49 -28.12
CA THR A 574 -19.28 34.03 -28.70
C THR A 574 -19.12 32.54 -28.46
N VAL A 575 -18.74 31.81 -29.51
CA VAL A 575 -18.30 30.43 -29.39
C VAL A 575 -16.79 30.43 -29.56
N SER A 576 -16.07 29.93 -28.57
CA SER A 576 -14.63 29.73 -28.65
C SER A 576 -14.30 28.26 -28.37
N SER A 577 -13.11 27.86 -28.80
CA SER A 577 -12.53 26.57 -28.46
C SER A 577 -11.25 26.81 -27.68
N ASN A 578 -11.15 26.17 -26.51
CA ASN A 578 -9.99 26.27 -25.64
C ASN A 578 -9.43 24.87 -25.38
N ASP A 579 -8.11 24.78 -25.18
CA ASP A 579 -7.52 23.55 -24.66
C ASP A 579 -7.89 23.38 -23.17
N ALA A 580 -8.37 22.20 -22.81
CA ALA A 580 -8.64 21.81 -21.43
C ALA A 580 -8.03 20.44 -21.12
N ASN A 581 -7.77 20.24 -19.83
CA ASN A 581 -7.23 18.99 -19.30
C ASN A 581 -8.37 18.00 -19.03
N GLN A 582 -8.41 16.87 -19.75
CA GLN A 582 -9.44 15.84 -19.56
C GLN A 582 -9.04 14.78 -18.54
N GLU A 583 -7.79 14.33 -18.59
CA GLU A 583 -7.33 13.14 -17.88
C GLU A 583 -5.90 13.36 -17.42
N GLY A 584 -5.66 13.43 -16.11
CA GLY A 584 -4.33 13.57 -15.54
C GLY A 584 -4.33 13.01 -14.13
N ASP A 585 -3.22 12.40 -13.73
CA ASP A 585 -3.04 11.85 -12.40
C ASP A 585 -1.75 12.39 -11.81
N LYS A 586 -1.78 12.79 -10.54
CA LYS A 586 -0.60 13.22 -9.83
C LYS A 586 -0.36 12.33 -8.62
N ASN A 587 0.83 11.73 -8.54
CA ASN A 587 1.25 10.89 -7.42
C ASN A 587 0.26 9.76 -7.06
N LYS A 588 -0.37 9.14 -8.07
CA LYS A 588 -1.29 8.01 -7.86
C LYS A 588 -0.57 6.67 -8.00
N LEU A 589 -1.18 5.63 -7.45
CA LEU A 589 -0.71 4.25 -7.48
C LEU A 589 -1.26 3.54 -8.71
N PHE A 590 -0.37 2.89 -9.46
CA PHE A 590 -0.71 2.12 -10.66
C PHE A 590 -0.19 0.69 -10.51
N PRO A 591 -0.93 -0.32 -11.02
CA PRO A 591 -0.38 -1.65 -11.11
C PRO A 591 0.65 -1.70 -12.24
N THR A 592 1.74 -2.42 -12.04
CA THR A 592 2.67 -2.77 -13.13
C THR A 592 2.15 -4.00 -13.89
N SER A 593 2.65 -4.27 -15.09
CA SER A 593 2.33 -5.51 -15.81
C SER A 593 2.66 -6.76 -14.98
N LEU A 594 3.74 -6.72 -14.21
CA LEU A 594 4.09 -7.79 -13.28
C LEU A 594 3.03 -7.92 -12.17
N GLY A 595 2.57 -6.79 -11.59
CA GLY A 595 1.50 -6.78 -10.60
C GLY A 595 0.19 -7.39 -11.13
N VAL A 596 -0.23 -7.01 -12.36
CA VAL A 596 -1.42 -7.57 -13.03
C VAL A 596 -1.27 -9.07 -13.26
N MET A 597 -0.10 -9.51 -13.74
CA MET A 597 0.19 -10.91 -14.03
C MET A 597 0.17 -11.78 -12.76
N ILE A 598 0.81 -11.30 -11.69
CA ILE A 598 0.81 -11.98 -10.39
C ILE A 598 -0.61 -12.02 -9.81
N ASN A 599 -1.35 -10.91 -9.87
CA ASN A 599 -2.75 -10.89 -9.44
C ASN A 599 -3.59 -11.93 -10.19
N SER A 600 -3.45 -12.00 -11.51
CA SER A 600 -4.18 -12.96 -12.35
C SER A 600 -3.84 -14.41 -11.99
N TYR A 601 -2.56 -14.72 -11.79
CA TYR A 601 -2.13 -16.05 -11.36
C TYR A 601 -2.68 -16.42 -9.97
N LEU A 602 -2.62 -15.48 -9.02
CA LEU A 602 -3.13 -15.71 -7.68
C LEU A 602 -4.66 -15.86 -7.66
N LEU A 603 -5.40 -15.11 -8.47
CA LEU A 603 -6.85 -15.28 -8.61
C LEU A 603 -7.20 -16.63 -9.25
N LYS A 604 -6.46 -17.05 -10.27
CA LYS A 604 -6.70 -18.35 -10.93
C LYS A 604 -6.57 -19.53 -9.98
N HIS A 605 -5.62 -19.48 -9.04
CA HIS A 605 -5.27 -20.64 -8.22
C HIS A 605 -5.60 -20.52 -6.74
N PHE A 606 -5.74 -19.31 -6.20
CA PHE A 606 -5.87 -19.04 -4.76
C PHE A 606 -7.00 -18.06 -4.43
N ALA A 607 -8.00 -17.88 -5.32
CA ALA A 607 -9.09 -16.90 -5.17
C ALA A 607 -9.69 -16.85 -3.75
N ASP A 608 -10.02 -18.00 -3.19
CA ASP A 608 -10.66 -18.10 -1.86
C ASP A 608 -9.76 -17.62 -0.71
N LEU A 609 -8.44 -17.72 -0.88
CA LEU A 609 -7.45 -17.35 0.14
C LEU A 609 -6.99 -15.89 0.03
N ILE A 610 -7.23 -15.25 -1.11
CA ILE A 610 -6.82 -13.86 -1.38
C ILE A 610 -8.00 -12.91 -1.62
N ASN A 611 -9.24 -13.36 -1.37
CA ASN A 611 -10.40 -12.48 -1.42
C ASN A 611 -10.45 -11.56 -0.18
N TYR A 612 -11.19 -10.46 -0.31
CA TYR A 612 -11.27 -9.41 0.70
C TYR A 612 -11.90 -9.90 2.01
N GLU A 613 -13.01 -10.63 1.91
CA GLU A 613 -13.76 -11.14 3.07
C GLU A 613 -12.95 -12.15 3.89
N PHE A 614 -12.24 -13.06 3.23
CA PHE A 614 -11.35 -14.03 3.88
C PHE A 614 -10.24 -13.31 4.64
N THR A 615 -9.64 -12.29 4.02
CA THR A 615 -8.56 -11.52 4.65
C THR A 615 -9.06 -10.77 5.89
N ALA A 616 -10.22 -10.10 5.79
CA ALA A 616 -10.87 -9.41 6.90
C ALA A 616 -11.30 -10.38 8.00
N ASN A 617 -11.83 -11.54 7.63
CA ASN A 617 -12.23 -12.59 8.57
C ASN A 617 -11.04 -13.10 9.37
N ILE A 618 -9.90 -13.40 8.73
CA ILE A 618 -8.69 -13.81 9.44
C ILE A 618 -8.23 -12.73 10.43
N GLU A 619 -8.28 -11.44 10.06
CA GLU A 619 -7.97 -10.36 10.99
C GLU A 619 -8.92 -10.34 12.21
N SER A 620 -10.23 -10.53 12.01
CA SER A 620 -11.20 -10.66 13.11
C SER A 620 -10.96 -11.92 13.97
N GLN A 621 -10.56 -13.03 13.36
CA GLN A 621 -10.18 -14.24 14.10
C GLN A 621 -8.93 -14.03 14.95
N LEU A 622 -7.97 -13.24 14.47
CA LEU A 622 -6.79 -12.85 15.23
C LEU A 622 -7.18 -11.99 16.45
N ASP A 623 -8.10 -11.03 16.28
CA ASP A 623 -8.63 -10.25 17.41
C ASP A 623 -9.39 -11.15 18.42
N SER A 624 -10.08 -12.18 17.93
CA SER A 624 -10.72 -13.19 18.79
C SER A 624 -9.72 -14.05 19.58
N ILE A 625 -8.46 -14.15 19.16
CA ILE A 625 -7.42 -14.82 19.96
C ILE A 625 -7.06 -13.94 21.17
N ALA A 626 -6.94 -12.63 20.97
CA ALA A 626 -6.56 -11.69 22.03
C ALA A 626 -7.59 -11.67 23.18
N THR A 627 -8.89 -11.82 22.86
CA THR A 627 -9.96 -11.94 23.87
C THR A 627 -10.05 -13.33 24.52
N GLY A 628 -9.27 -14.31 24.04
CA GLY A 628 -9.36 -15.71 24.46
C GLY A 628 -10.53 -16.49 23.84
N ALA A 629 -11.32 -15.88 22.96
CA ALA A 629 -12.44 -16.53 22.29
C ALA A 629 -12.01 -17.58 21.23
N LYS A 630 -10.78 -17.48 20.70
CA LYS A 630 -10.20 -18.45 19.76
C LYS A 630 -8.81 -18.93 20.18
N ILE A 631 -8.52 -20.18 19.83
CA ILE A 631 -7.21 -20.78 20.03
C ILE A 631 -6.34 -20.52 18.79
N TRP A 632 -5.16 -19.94 19.01
CA TRP A 632 -4.34 -19.37 17.93
C TRP A 632 -3.93 -20.37 16.84
N TYR A 633 -3.45 -21.56 17.21
CA TYR A 633 -2.99 -22.55 16.24
C TYR A 633 -4.14 -23.12 15.40
N LYS A 634 -5.38 -23.12 15.90
CA LYS A 634 -6.56 -23.51 15.11
C LYS A 634 -6.89 -22.48 14.03
N VAL A 635 -6.66 -21.20 14.31
CA VAL A 635 -6.80 -20.15 13.28
C VAL A 635 -5.75 -20.36 12.19
N VAL A 636 -4.50 -20.66 12.56
CA VAL A 636 -3.43 -21.00 11.60
C VAL A 636 -3.82 -22.24 10.77
N ASP A 637 -4.26 -23.30 11.43
CA ASP A 637 -4.64 -24.57 10.80
C ASP A 637 -5.76 -24.40 9.77
N SER A 638 -6.75 -23.55 10.08
CA SER A 638 -7.86 -23.28 9.17
C SER A 638 -7.43 -22.71 7.81
N VAL A 639 -6.29 -22.01 7.78
CA VAL A 639 -5.67 -21.51 6.54
C VAL A 639 -4.80 -22.60 5.92
N TYR A 640 -4.02 -23.32 6.73
CA TYR A 640 -3.13 -24.38 6.25
C TYR A 640 -3.88 -25.48 5.49
N VAL A 641 -5.00 -25.97 6.04
CA VAL A 641 -5.81 -27.04 5.44
C VAL A 641 -6.37 -26.64 4.07
N LYS A 642 -6.70 -25.37 3.88
CA LYS A 642 -7.15 -24.84 2.58
C LYS A 642 -5.99 -24.61 1.60
N LEU A 643 -4.85 -24.13 2.09
CA LEU A 643 -3.70 -23.76 1.28
C LEU A 643 -2.92 -24.98 0.77
N ASN A 644 -2.59 -25.93 1.63
CA ASN A 644 -1.61 -26.97 1.32
C ASN A 644 -2.03 -27.88 0.14
N PRO A 645 -3.31 -28.30 -0.01
CA PRO A 645 -3.73 -29.11 -1.16
C PRO A 645 -3.49 -28.41 -2.51
N ILE A 646 -3.75 -27.10 -2.58
CA ILE A 646 -3.52 -26.29 -3.78
C ILE A 646 -2.02 -26.23 -4.11
N ILE A 647 -1.18 -26.04 -3.09
CA ILE A 647 0.28 -26.01 -3.25
C ILE A 647 0.80 -27.33 -3.81
N ASP A 648 0.35 -28.45 -3.25
CA ASP A 648 0.80 -29.78 -3.67
C ASP A 648 0.37 -30.08 -5.11
N GLN A 649 -0.87 -29.74 -5.48
CA GLN A 649 -1.38 -29.87 -6.84
C GLN A 649 -0.53 -29.09 -7.85
N LEU A 650 -0.25 -27.81 -7.58
CA LEU A 650 0.54 -26.96 -8.48
C LEU A 650 2.01 -27.39 -8.55
N ALA A 651 2.59 -27.77 -7.41
CA ALA A 651 3.97 -28.24 -7.37
C ALA A 651 4.15 -29.52 -8.22
N ASN A 652 3.17 -30.43 -8.15
CA ASN A 652 3.15 -31.64 -8.98
C ASN A 652 2.95 -31.33 -10.46
N ALA A 653 2.02 -30.41 -10.80
CA ALA A 653 1.81 -29.99 -12.18
C ALA A 653 3.08 -29.38 -12.81
N ILE A 654 3.80 -28.51 -12.06
CA ILE A 654 5.06 -27.92 -12.52
C ILE A 654 6.15 -28.99 -12.69
N LYS A 655 6.21 -29.97 -11.78
CA LYS A 655 7.16 -31.08 -11.87
C LYS A 655 6.90 -31.94 -13.11
N LEU A 656 5.64 -32.33 -13.34
CA LEU A 656 5.23 -33.14 -14.48
C LEU A 656 5.48 -32.42 -15.81
N ALA A 657 5.14 -31.14 -15.92
CA ALA A 657 5.40 -30.36 -17.13
C ALA A 657 6.91 -30.30 -17.46
N LYS A 658 7.75 -30.14 -16.43
CA LYS A 658 9.20 -30.16 -16.61
C LYS A 658 9.73 -31.53 -17.07
N GLU A 659 9.12 -32.62 -16.60
CA GLU A 659 9.47 -33.99 -17.00
C GLU A 659 9.03 -34.31 -18.43
N MET A 660 7.90 -33.77 -18.87
CA MET A 660 7.36 -33.96 -20.23
C MET A 660 8.00 -33.05 -21.29
N GLY A 661 8.96 -32.18 -20.92
CA GLY A 661 9.58 -31.22 -21.84
C GLY A 661 8.62 -30.13 -22.36
N THR A 662 7.37 -30.14 -21.92
CA THR A 662 6.34 -29.15 -22.23
C THR A 662 6.51 -27.95 -21.30
N THR A 663 6.61 -26.75 -21.85
CA THR A 663 6.49 -25.53 -21.03
C THR A 663 5.10 -25.53 -20.40
N THR A 664 5.01 -25.47 -19.07
CA THR A 664 3.76 -25.38 -18.32
C THR A 664 2.84 -24.32 -18.93
N SER A 665 1.54 -24.64 -18.98
CA SER A 665 0.42 -23.87 -19.53
C SER A 665 0.57 -22.34 -19.45
N THR A 666 1.07 -21.73 -20.52
CA THR A 666 0.98 -20.27 -20.75
C THR A 666 0.25 -19.96 -22.05
N ASP A 667 -0.44 -20.95 -22.63
CA ASP A 667 -1.07 -20.84 -23.95
C ASP A 667 -2.49 -20.27 -23.93
N GLU A 668 -3.05 -20.00 -22.74
CA GLU A 668 -4.31 -19.26 -22.56
C GLU A 668 -4.11 -17.84 -22.00
N ILE A 669 -2.86 -17.41 -21.87
CA ILE A 669 -2.52 -16.05 -21.44
C ILE A 669 -2.24 -15.24 -22.72
N PRO A 670 -2.91 -14.08 -22.95
CA PRO A 670 -2.70 -13.27 -24.15
C PRO A 670 -1.20 -13.05 -24.41
N GLN A 671 -0.77 -13.00 -25.69
CA GLN A 671 0.67 -12.88 -26.03
C GLN A 671 1.39 -11.70 -25.35
N SER A 672 0.65 -10.69 -24.87
CA SER A 672 1.16 -9.59 -24.03
C SER A 672 1.66 -10.00 -22.64
N SER A 673 1.34 -11.21 -22.16
CA SER A 673 1.53 -11.65 -20.78
C SER A 673 2.46 -12.86 -20.58
N LYS A 674 3.27 -13.22 -21.59
CA LYS A 674 4.47 -14.08 -21.44
C LYS A 674 5.72 -13.31 -20.95
N GLY A 675 5.51 -12.21 -20.22
CA GLY A 675 6.57 -11.28 -19.84
C GLY A 675 7.22 -10.58 -21.04
N LYS A 676 6.51 -10.51 -22.18
CA LYS A 676 6.90 -9.79 -23.40
C LYS A 676 5.78 -8.83 -23.81
N ARG A 677 6.07 -7.53 -23.87
CA ARG A 677 5.17 -6.50 -24.42
C ARG A 677 5.68 -6.09 -25.80
N LEU A 678 4.87 -6.31 -26.83
CA LEU A 678 5.15 -5.85 -28.19
C LEU A 678 5.17 -4.32 -28.21
N LEU A 679 6.28 -3.73 -28.66
CA LEU A 679 6.43 -2.29 -28.83
C LEU A 679 5.99 -1.83 -30.22
N GLY A 680 6.11 -2.73 -31.21
CA GLY A 680 5.79 -2.50 -32.62
C GLY A 680 6.75 -3.26 -33.52
N THR A 681 6.84 -2.85 -34.79
CA THR A 681 7.81 -3.38 -35.77
C THR A 681 8.90 -2.37 -36.02
N ASN A 682 10.14 -2.82 -36.22
CA ASN A 682 11.21 -1.95 -36.65
C ASN A 682 10.90 -1.45 -38.08
N PRO A 683 10.82 -0.13 -38.31
CA PRO A 683 10.45 0.43 -39.61
C PRO A 683 11.47 0.14 -40.72
N VAL A 684 12.72 -0.22 -40.39
CA VAL A 684 13.79 -0.47 -41.36
C VAL A 684 13.74 -1.90 -41.92
N ASN A 685 13.47 -2.89 -41.09
CA ASN A 685 13.56 -4.31 -41.47
C ASN A 685 12.27 -5.12 -41.24
N GLY A 686 11.21 -4.48 -40.73
CA GLY A 686 9.90 -5.10 -40.49
C GLY A 686 9.86 -6.08 -39.31
N LEU A 687 10.96 -6.29 -38.58
CA LEU A 687 11.02 -7.28 -37.51
C LEU A 687 10.29 -6.79 -36.24
N PRO A 688 9.57 -7.67 -35.52
CA PRO A 688 8.86 -7.29 -34.31
C PRO A 688 9.82 -7.03 -33.14
N VAL A 689 9.56 -5.95 -32.41
CA VAL A 689 10.33 -5.51 -31.26
C VAL A 689 9.52 -5.65 -29.98
N TYR A 690 10.09 -6.32 -28.99
CA TYR A 690 9.46 -6.60 -27.70
C TYR A 690 10.28 -5.98 -26.56
N SER A 691 9.60 -5.46 -25.55
CA SER A 691 10.17 -5.33 -24.21
C SER A 691 9.86 -6.60 -23.42
N MET A 692 10.79 -7.07 -22.59
CA MET A 692 10.59 -8.30 -21.84
C MET A 692 11.28 -8.33 -20.48
N ILE A 693 10.77 -9.20 -19.60
CA ILE A 693 11.36 -9.48 -18.30
C ILE A 693 12.33 -10.66 -18.44
N THR A 694 13.58 -10.48 -18.00
CA THR A 694 14.62 -11.52 -17.98
C THR A 694 15.07 -11.80 -16.54
N ARG A 695 15.89 -12.85 -16.35
CA ARG A 695 16.46 -13.19 -15.03
C ARG A 695 17.32 -12.09 -14.41
N ILE A 696 17.85 -11.17 -15.23
CA ILE A 696 18.83 -10.15 -14.84
C ILE A 696 18.29 -8.72 -14.93
N GLY A 697 16.98 -8.55 -15.14
CA GLY A 697 16.35 -7.25 -15.36
C GLY A 697 15.52 -7.24 -16.63
N TYR A 698 15.32 -6.07 -17.22
CA TYR A 698 14.51 -5.91 -18.42
C TYR A 698 15.37 -5.94 -19.68
N ALA A 699 14.81 -6.43 -20.78
CA ALA A 699 15.49 -6.44 -22.07
C ALA A 699 14.56 -6.05 -23.21
N ILE A 700 15.09 -5.32 -24.17
CA ILE A 700 14.48 -5.16 -25.50
C ILE A 700 15.02 -6.27 -26.38
N CYS A 701 14.15 -6.86 -27.20
CA CYS A 701 14.49 -7.84 -28.20
C CYS A 701 13.83 -7.49 -29.52
N GLU A 702 14.63 -7.38 -30.57
CA GLU A 702 14.13 -7.50 -31.94
C GLU A 702 14.25 -8.96 -32.36
N ALA A 703 13.11 -9.60 -32.57
CA ALA A 703 13.07 -11.02 -32.88
C ALA A 703 13.29 -11.25 -34.38
N ASN A 704 14.37 -11.95 -34.71
CA ASN A 704 14.70 -12.37 -36.07
C ASN A 704 14.39 -13.87 -36.25
N PRO A 705 13.86 -14.31 -37.41
CA PRO A 705 13.69 -15.73 -37.72
C PRO A 705 14.95 -16.57 -37.51
N ASP A 706 16.13 -16.01 -37.84
CA ASP A 706 17.41 -16.56 -37.40
C ASP A 706 17.75 -16.04 -36.00
N LYS A 707 17.68 -16.94 -35.00
CA LYS A 707 17.96 -16.63 -33.60
C LYS A 707 19.37 -16.06 -33.38
N ALA A 708 20.35 -16.38 -34.22
CA ALA A 708 21.72 -15.87 -34.09
C ALA A 708 21.84 -14.38 -34.41
N LEU A 709 20.86 -13.83 -35.15
CA LEU A 709 20.77 -12.45 -35.59
C LEU A 709 19.78 -11.61 -34.78
N SER A 710 19.07 -12.21 -33.83
CA SER A 710 18.19 -11.47 -32.92
C SER A 710 19.00 -10.48 -32.08
N ARG A 711 18.56 -9.23 -32.03
CA ARG A 711 19.21 -8.16 -31.27
C ARG A 711 18.62 -8.08 -29.87
N PHE A 712 19.47 -7.87 -28.87
CA PHE A 712 19.06 -7.75 -27.47
C PHE A 712 19.76 -6.59 -26.79
N ALA A 713 19.03 -5.88 -25.94
CA ALA A 713 19.60 -4.81 -25.10
C ALA A 713 18.96 -4.83 -23.71
N ASN A 714 19.78 -4.88 -22.65
CA ASN A 714 19.27 -4.81 -21.29
C ASN A 714 19.04 -3.35 -20.88
N PHE A 715 18.03 -3.10 -20.04
CA PHE A 715 17.73 -1.80 -19.48
C PHE A 715 17.15 -1.93 -18.05
N ASN A 716 17.22 -0.85 -17.28
CA ASN A 716 16.93 -0.85 -15.84
C ASN A 716 15.61 -0.11 -15.48
N THR A 717 14.86 0.37 -16.46
CA THR A 717 13.58 1.08 -16.26
C THR A 717 12.39 0.14 -16.48
N ASN A 718 11.18 0.57 -16.10
CA ASN A 718 9.99 -0.26 -16.23
C ASN A 718 9.73 -0.62 -17.72
N PRO A 719 9.59 -1.92 -18.08
CA PRO A 719 9.30 -2.34 -19.45
C PRO A 719 7.94 -1.84 -19.98
N ASP A 720 7.06 -1.40 -19.08
CA ASP A 720 5.74 -0.87 -19.45
C ASP A 720 5.82 0.56 -19.99
N THR A 721 6.88 1.32 -19.67
CA THR A 721 7.01 2.72 -20.06
C THR A 721 7.87 2.94 -21.31
N ILE A 722 8.69 1.95 -21.69
CA ILE A 722 9.59 2.09 -22.86
C ILE A 722 8.79 2.16 -24.17
N THR A 723 9.17 3.10 -25.03
CA THR A 723 8.61 3.28 -26.37
C THR A 723 9.38 2.46 -27.41
N LEU A 724 8.77 2.23 -28.59
CA LEU A 724 9.44 1.59 -29.71
C LEU A 724 10.72 2.35 -30.13
N ALA A 725 10.67 3.68 -30.16
CA ALA A 725 11.79 4.52 -30.54
C ALA A 725 12.98 4.37 -29.57
N GLU A 726 12.71 4.43 -28.26
CA GLU A 726 13.73 4.20 -27.23
C GLU A 726 14.28 2.77 -27.29
N GLY A 727 13.41 1.77 -27.52
CA GLY A 727 13.83 0.38 -27.63
C GLY A 727 14.74 0.12 -28.84
N LEU A 728 14.42 0.70 -30.00
CA LEU A 728 15.25 0.62 -31.20
C LEU A 728 16.62 1.28 -31.01
N ALA A 729 16.68 2.42 -30.31
CA ALA A 729 17.93 3.10 -30.01
C ALA A 729 18.89 2.24 -29.15
N MET A 730 18.36 1.29 -28.37
CA MET A 730 19.16 0.39 -27.54
C MET A 730 19.67 -0.85 -28.31
N LEU A 731 19.02 -1.23 -29.41
CA LEU A 731 19.30 -2.46 -30.17
C LEU A 731 20.49 -2.31 -31.12
N ILE A 732 21.67 -2.04 -30.57
CA ILE A 732 22.88 -1.75 -31.36
C ILE A 732 23.60 -3.03 -31.84
N TYR A 733 23.55 -4.14 -31.07
CA TYR A 733 24.30 -5.37 -31.36
C TYR A 733 23.38 -6.60 -31.62
N PRO A 734 23.84 -7.62 -32.39
CA PRO A 734 25.09 -7.66 -33.15
C PRO A 734 25.15 -6.68 -34.33
N ILE A 735 26.34 -6.12 -34.60
CA ILE A 735 26.63 -5.35 -35.82
C ILE A 735 27.32 -6.30 -36.81
N ASN A 736 26.75 -6.51 -37.99
CA ASN A 736 27.44 -7.25 -39.06
C ASN A 736 28.35 -6.28 -39.83
N LEU A 737 29.66 -6.51 -39.79
CA LEU A 737 30.65 -5.68 -40.50
C LEU A 737 30.87 -6.15 -41.95
N GLY A 738 30.34 -7.31 -42.33
CA GLY A 738 30.52 -7.93 -43.64
C GLY A 738 31.20 -9.30 -43.54
N LYS A 739 31.54 -9.86 -44.71
CA LYS A 739 32.18 -11.17 -44.84
C LYS A 739 33.70 -11.04 -44.90
N TYR A 740 34.39 -11.97 -44.27
CA TYR A 740 35.82 -12.21 -44.43
C TYR A 740 36.02 -13.71 -44.65
N LYS A 741 36.72 -14.12 -45.71
CA LYS A 741 36.99 -15.55 -46.04
C LYS A 741 35.76 -16.45 -45.85
N ASP A 742 34.64 -16.05 -46.47
CA ASP A 742 33.34 -16.75 -46.51
C ASP A 742 32.55 -16.90 -45.20
N ALA A 743 32.94 -16.21 -44.12
CA ALA A 743 32.14 -16.12 -42.90
C ALA A 743 31.88 -14.67 -42.47
N ASP A 744 30.72 -14.44 -41.86
CA ASP A 744 30.34 -13.13 -41.35
C ASP A 744 31.19 -12.74 -40.13
N ILE A 745 31.56 -11.46 -40.08
CA ILE A 745 32.17 -10.82 -38.91
C ILE A 745 31.07 -10.05 -38.17
N LEU A 746 30.76 -10.51 -36.96
CA LEU A 746 29.76 -9.89 -36.09
C LEU A 746 30.44 -9.23 -34.89
N VAL A 747 30.20 -7.94 -34.66
CA VAL A 747 30.53 -7.29 -33.40
C VAL A 747 29.42 -7.59 -32.40
N LYS A 748 29.77 -8.15 -31.25
CA LYS A 748 28.85 -8.51 -30.16
C LYS A 748 29.29 -7.85 -28.86
N LYS A 749 28.34 -7.65 -27.94
CA LYS A 749 28.60 -7.07 -26.62
C LYS A 749 28.12 -8.01 -25.52
N ALA A 750 29.02 -8.35 -24.61
CA ALA A 750 28.72 -9.02 -23.36
C ALA A 750 29.16 -8.10 -22.19
N LYS A 751 30.12 -8.53 -21.37
CA LYS A 751 30.78 -7.63 -20.39
C LYS A 751 31.68 -6.59 -21.05
N SER A 752 32.29 -6.94 -22.19
CA SER A 752 32.99 -6.03 -23.10
C SER A 752 32.58 -6.34 -24.55
N VAL A 753 32.98 -5.46 -25.47
CA VAL A 753 32.73 -5.61 -26.91
C VAL A 753 33.76 -6.59 -27.50
N TYR A 754 33.33 -7.47 -28.39
CA TYR A 754 34.20 -8.47 -29.02
C TYR A 754 33.73 -8.77 -30.45
N ILE A 755 34.65 -9.28 -31.26
CA ILE A 755 34.39 -9.71 -32.63
C ILE A 755 34.10 -11.22 -32.61
N ASN A 756 33.03 -11.64 -33.27
CA ASN A 756 32.65 -13.03 -33.47
C ASN A 756 32.81 -13.37 -34.95
N TYR A 757 33.64 -14.36 -35.25
CA TYR A 757 33.96 -14.79 -36.61
C TYR A 757 34.07 -16.31 -36.67
N SER A 758 33.34 -16.96 -37.59
CA SER A 758 33.28 -18.43 -37.73
C SER A 758 33.05 -19.17 -36.40
N GLY A 759 32.10 -18.66 -35.59
CA GLY A 759 31.76 -19.21 -34.28
C GLY A 759 32.77 -18.95 -33.15
N LYS A 760 33.90 -18.29 -33.41
CA LYS A 760 34.95 -17.98 -32.43
C LYS A 760 34.89 -16.50 -32.00
N ASN A 761 35.25 -16.22 -30.74
CA ASN A 761 35.25 -14.87 -30.17
C ASN A 761 36.68 -14.31 -30.07
N TYR A 762 36.84 -13.06 -30.48
CA TYR A 762 38.08 -12.31 -30.55
C TYR A 762 37.93 -11.03 -29.73
N SER A 763 38.72 -10.90 -28.66
CA SER A 763 38.61 -9.78 -27.72
C SER A 763 39.43 -8.57 -28.18
N ILE A 764 38.77 -7.42 -28.26
CA ILE A 764 39.39 -6.16 -28.64
C ILE A 764 40.29 -5.65 -27.51
N ASP A 765 39.88 -5.83 -26.25
CA ASP A 765 40.69 -5.48 -25.08
C ASP A 765 42.05 -6.21 -25.09
N ILE A 766 42.06 -7.49 -25.50
CA ILE A 766 43.29 -8.28 -25.62
C ILE A 766 44.17 -7.74 -26.76
N TYR A 767 43.58 -7.38 -27.89
CA TYR A 767 44.30 -6.75 -29.00
C TYR A 767 44.94 -5.42 -28.57
N ASN A 768 44.15 -4.51 -27.99
CA ASN A 768 44.62 -3.20 -27.50
C ASN A 768 45.73 -3.33 -26.46
N LYS A 769 45.63 -4.33 -25.56
CA LYS A 769 46.66 -4.60 -24.56
C LYS A 769 47.98 -5.06 -25.17
N ASN A 770 47.94 -5.80 -26.28
CA ASN A 770 49.14 -6.30 -26.96
C ASN A 770 49.71 -5.27 -27.94
N ASN A 771 48.87 -4.31 -28.38
CA ASN A 771 49.20 -3.29 -29.37
C ASN A 771 48.91 -1.88 -28.80
N PRO A 772 49.65 -1.42 -27.76
CA PRO A 772 49.33 -0.19 -27.04
C PRO A 772 49.50 1.09 -27.86
N THR A 773 50.21 1.03 -29.00
CA THR A 773 50.41 2.15 -29.93
C THR A 773 49.35 2.23 -31.02
N THR A 774 48.49 1.22 -31.16
CA THR A 774 47.42 1.12 -32.18
C THR A 774 46.11 0.62 -31.55
N THR A 775 45.68 1.30 -30.48
CA THR A 775 44.44 0.97 -29.78
C THR A 775 43.20 1.28 -30.62
N LEU A 776 42.31 0.31 -30.73
CA LEU A 776 41.02 0.43 -31.42
C LEU A 776 39.91 0.82 -30.44
N ASP A 777 39.06 1.76 -30.83
CA ASP A 777 37.80 2.05 -30.13
C ASP A 777 36.76 0.96 -30.48
N PRO A 778 36.24 0.20 -29.50
CA PRO A 778 35.23 -0.81 -29.76
C PRO A 778 33.90 -0.30 -30.34
N ASN A 779 33.64 1.01 -30.27
CA ASN A 779 32.42 1.61 -30.84
C ASN A 779 32.61 2.12 -32.28
N GLN A 780 33.84 2.09 -32.83
CA GLN A 780 34.17 2.57 -34.18
C GLN A 780 34.82 1.50 -35.07
N LEU A 781 34.53 0.23 -34.82
CA LEU A 781 35.11 -0.88 -35.59
C LEU A 781 34.59 -0.88 -37.03
N THR A 782 35.53 -0.94 -37.97
CA THR A 782 35.29 -1.23 -39.39
C THR A 782 35.64 -2.69 -39.70
N LEU A 783 35.20 -3.19 -40.87
CA LEU A 783 35.56 -4.52 -41.36
C LEU A 783 37.09 -4.74 -41.33
N ASP A 784 37.87 -3.77 -41.80
CA ASP A 784 39.33 -3.84 -41.84
C ASP A 784 39.95 -3.94 -40.45
N THR A 785 39.51 -3.09 -39.51
CA THR A 785 40.00 -3.16 -38.12
C THR A 785 39.62 -4.48 -37.44
N ALA A 786 38.46 -5.05 -37.78
CA ALA A 786 38.06 -6.35 -37.27
C ALA A 786 38.88 -7.51 -37.85
N GLN A 787 39.23 -7.44 -39.13
CA GLN A 787 40.16 -8.38 -39.77
C GLN A 787 41.53 -8.32 -39.09
N LEU A 788 42.06 -7.12 -38.82
CA LEU A 788 43.33 -6.95 -38.10
C LEU A 788 43.32 -7.64 -36.73
N VAL A 789 42.25 -7.49 -35.95
CA VAL A 789 42.12 -8.15 -34.64
C VAL A 789 42.06 -9.68 -34.79
N ILE A 790 41.36 -10.19 -35.80
CA ILE A 790 41.27 -11.63 -36.07
C ILE A 790 42.64 -12.18 -36.46
N GLU A 791 43.33 -11.53 -37.40
CA GLU A 791 44.64 -11.93 -37.91
C GLU A 791 45.73 -11.85 -36.83
N ASP A 792 45.75 -10.81 -36.00
CA ASP A 792 46.67 -10.67 -34.87
C ASP A 792 46.56 -11.87 -33.91
N VAL A 793 45.34 -12.22 -33.53
CA VAL A 793 45.08 -13.37 -32.64
C VAL A 793 45.43 -14.70 -33.31
N LEU A 794 45.14 -14.87 -34.60
CA LEU A 794 45.50 -16.09 -35.34
C LEU A 794 47.02 -16.23 -35.50
N ASN A 795 47.72 -15.15 -35.83
CA ASN A 795 49.18 -15.10 -35.96
C ASN A 795 49.85 -15.37 -34.62
N MET A 796 49.33 -14.83 -33.50
CA MET A 796 49.81 -15.17 -32.16
C MET A 796 49.61 -16.66 -31.85
N LYS A 797 48.46 -17.24 -32.18
CA LYS A 797 48.22 -18.68 -31.97
C LYS A 797 49.17 -19.54 -32.79
N ASN A 798 49.45 -19.16 -34.04
CA ASN A 798 50.39 -19.88 -34.89
C ASN A 798 51.83 -19.81 -34.36
N LYS A 799 52.28 -18.64 -33.87
CA LYS A 799 53.59 -18.50 -33.20
C LYS A 799 53.70 -19.35 -31.93
N ILE A 800 52.64 -19.40 -31.12
CA ILE A 800 52.60 -20.26 -29.92
C ILE A 800 52.66 -21.74 -30.30
N ALA A 801 51.93 -22.16 -31.34
CA ALA A 801 51.94 -23.53 -31.82
C ALA A 801 53.33 -23.94 -32.35
N GLN A 802 54.03 -23.05 -33.07
CA GLN A 802 55.43 -23.28 -33.49
C GLN A 802 56.38 -23.39 -32.29
N GLN A 803 56.30 -22.47 -31.32
CA GLN A 803 57.13 -22.52 -30.11
C GLN A 803 56.88 -23.78 -29.25
N GLN A 804 55.64 -24.29 -29.24
CA GLN A 804 55.29 -25.54 -28.57
C GLN A 804 55.78 -26.78 -29.33
N ALA A 805 55.83 -26.73 -30.66
CA ALA A 805 56.43 -27.79 -31.46
C ALA A 805 57.96 -27.86 -31.25
N GLU A 806 58.62 -26.71 -31.08
CA GLU A 806 60.07 -26.61 -30.81
C GLU A 806 60.44 -26.95 -29.35
N ASN A 807 59.49 -26.92 -28.42
CA ASN A 807 59.70 -27.16 -26.98
C ASN A 807 58.64 -28.15 -26.44
N PRO A 808 58.85 -29.47 -26.59
CA PRO A 808 57.86 -30.47 -26.21
C PRO A 808 57.59 -30.48 -24.70
N ASP A 809 56.36 -30.87 -24.34
CA ASP A 809 55.92 -31.00 -22.96
C ASP A 809 56.79 -32.02 -22.20
N VAL A 810 57.24 -31.65 -20.99
CA VAL A 810 58.03 -32.54 -20.13
C VAL A 810 57.10 -33.13 -19.08
N LYS A 811 56.78 -34.42 -19.22
CA LYS A 811 55.99 -35.16 -18.22
C LYS A 811 56.90 -35.58 -17.07
N VAL A 812 56.69 -34.97 -15.90
CA VAL A 812 57.50 -35.23 -14.69
C VAL A 812 56.93 -36.41 -13.90
N ASN A 813 55.60 -36.53 -13.83
CA ASN A 813 54.87 -37.73 -13.40
C ASN A 813 53.42 -37.68 -13.93
N ASP A 814 52.54 -38.55 -13.45
CA ASP A 814 51.15 -38.60 -13.91
C ASP A 814 50.32 -37.35 -13.59
N ASP A 815 50.68 -36.61 -12.54
CA ASP A 815 49.94 -35.43 -12.10
C ASP A 815 50.60 -34.10 -12.51
N ILE A 816 51.88 -34.13 -12.92
CA ILE A 816 52.73 -32.95 -13.16
C ILE A 816 53.30 -32.99 -14.57
N THR A 817 52.97 -31.98 -15.36
CA THR A 817 53.55 -31.76 -16.70
C THR A 817 54.05 -30.33 -16.80
N ILE A 818 55.26 -30.14 -17.33
CA ILE A 818 55.80 -28.81 -17.61
C ILE A 818 55.53 -28.48 -19.08
N ILE A 819 54.86 -27.36 -19.30
CA ILE A 819 54.36 -26.94 -20.62
C ILE A 819 54.97 -25.58 -20.95
N TYR A 820 55.40 -25.39 -22.19
CA TYR A 820 55.82 -24.08 -22.68
C TYR A 820 54.60 -23.29 -23.20
N GLY A 821 54.32 -22.14 -22.60
CA GLY A 821 53.18 -21.28 -22.97
C GLY A 821 53.60 -19.89 -23.40
N ARG A 822 52.59 -19.05 -23.72
CA ARG A 822 52.76 -17.65 -24.17
C ARG A 822 53.74 -16.81 -23.33
N TYR A 823 53.88 -17.10 -22.04
CA TYR A 823 54.70 -16.31 -21.10
C TYR A 823 55.95 -17.08 -20.60
N GLY A 824 56.34 -18.13 -21.32
CA GLY A 824 57.40 -19.06 -20.94
C GLY A 824 56.88 -20.36 -20.29
N PRO A 825 57.78 -21.20 -19.78
CA PRO A 825 57.44 -22.51 -19.24
C PRO A 825 56.70 -22.40 -17.89
N TYR A 826 55.73 -23.28 -17.68
CA TYR A 826 54.94 -23.36 -16.46
C TYR A 826 54.59 -24.82 -16.12
N ILE A 827 54.32 -25.08 -14.84
CA ILE A 827 53.94 -26.40 -14.34
C ILE A 827 52.42 -26.52 -14.35
N LYS A 828 51.87 -27.55 -15.00
CA LYS A 828 50.47 -27.93 -14.93
C LYS A 828 50.29 -29.03 -13.89
N PHE A 829 49.48 -28.77 -12.86
CA PHE A 829 49.19 -29.71 -11.77
C PHE A 829 47.74 -29.56 -11.29
N ASN A 830 46.96 -30.65 -11.29
CA ASN A 830 45.55 -30.67 -10.88
C ASN A 830 44.70 -29.56 -11.50
N GLY A 831 44.87 -29.33 -12.81
CA GLY A 831 44.16 -28.29 -13.56
C GLY A 831 44.65 -26.85 -13.31
N ASN A 832 45.66 -26.65 -12.45
CA ASN A 832 46.27 -25.35 -12.19
C ASN A 832 47.55 -25.15 -12.99
N ASN A 833 47.77 -23.92 -13.48
CA ASN A 833 48.97 -23.50 -14.19
C ASN A 833 49.85 -22.66 -13.25
N ILE A 834 51.02 -23.18 -12.88
CA ILE A 834 51.91 -22.62 -11.87
C ILE A 834 53.17 -22.09 -12.54
N LYS A 835 53.42 -20.78 -12.39
CA LYS A 835 54.56 -20.11 -13.02
C LYS A 835 55.89 -20.62 -12.45
N ILE A 836 56.82 -21.03 -13.32
CA ILE A 836 58.18 -21.39 -12.92
C ILE A 836 58.94 -20.12 -12.50
N PRO A 837 59.55 -20.09 -11.30
CA PRO A 837 60.36 -18.95 -10.84
C PRO A 837 61.52 -18.63 -11.78
N ALA A 838 61.94 -17.36 -11.85
CA ALA A 838 62.96 -16.89 -12.80
C ALA A 838 64.27 -17.70 -12.77
N LYS A 839 64.74 -18.08 -11.57
CA LYS A 839 65.95 -18.90 -11.37
C LYS A 839 65.90 -20.31 -11.98
N PHE A 840 64.71 -20.81 -12.29
CA PHE A 840 64.49 -22.14 -12.86
C PHE A 840 64.08 -22.09 -14.34
N LYS A 841 63.94 -20.89 -14.92
CA LYS A 841 63.44 -20.74 -16.30
C LYS A 841 64.41 -21.23 -17.37
N SER A 842 65.72 -21.18 -17.15
CA SER A 842 66.73 -21.63 -18.12
C SER A 842 66.89 -23.15 -18.16
N GLN A 843 66.49 -23.84 -17.10
CA GLN A 843 66.57 -25.30 -16.93
C GLN A 843 65.18 -25.93 -16.75
N TRP A 844 64.16 -25.29 -17.31
CA TRP A 844 62.77 -25.64 -17.06
C TRP A 844 62.41 -27.05 -17.51
N ASN A 845 63.08 -27.54 -18.55
CA ASN A 845 62.88 -28.85 -19.18
C ASN A 845 63.62 -29.98 -18.45
N THR A 846 64.43 -29.67 -17.43
CA THR A 846 65.17 -30.65 -16.62
C THR A 846 64.79 -30.61 -15.14
N LEU A 847 63.71 -29.91 -14.78
CA LEU A 847 63.26 -29.81 -13.39
C LEU A 847 62.85 -31.17 -12.84
N THR A 848 63.40 -31.49 -11.67
CA THR A 848 63.10 -32.74 -10.97
C THR A 848 61.74 -32.71 -10.28
N LEU A 849 61.22 -33.89 -9.91
CA LEU A 849 59.96 -34.02 -9.17
C LEU A 849 59.99 -33.23 -7.84
N VAL A 850 61.14 -33.22 -7.15
CA VAL A 850 61.32 -32.52 -5.88
C VAL A 850 61.23 -30.99 -6.08
N GLU A 851 61.85 -30.47 -7.14
CA GLU A 851 61.81 -29.04 -7.47
C GLU A 851 60.41 -28.61 -7.90
N CYS A 852 59.74 -29.41 -8.72
CA CYS A 852 58.35 -29.15 -9.14
C CYS A 852 57.41 -29.10 -7.93
N THR A 853 57.52 -30.07 -7.03
CA THR A 853 56.70 -30.14 -5.79
C THR A 853 56.97 -28.93 -4.89
N THR A 854 58.23 -28.52 -4.77
CA THR A 854 58.62 -27.32 -4.00
C THR A 854 58.03 -26.03 -4.58
N ILE A 855 58.01 -25.89 -5.91
CA ILE A 855 57.38 -24.76 -6.60
C ILE A 855 55.86 -24.76 -6.36
N ILE A 856 55.21 -25.93 -6.44
CA ILE A 856 53.77 -26.12 -6.19
C ILE A 856 53.41 -25.76 -4.75
N ASP A 857 54.18 -26.20 -3.76
CA ASP A 857 53.87 -25.96 -2.35
C ASP A 857 54.09 -24.49 -1.95
N ASN A 858 55.10 -23.84 -2.53
CA ASN A 858 55.28 -22.39 -2.37
C ASN A 858 54.13 -21.59 -3.00
N PHE A 859 53.58 -22.07 -4.12
CA PHE A 859 52.38 -21.49 -4.73
C PHE A 859 51.15 -21.64 -3.82
N LYS A 860 50.92 -22.83 -3.24
CA LYS A 860 49.83 -23.06 -2.26
C LYS A 860 49.94 -22.14 -1.05
N LYS A 861 51.16 -21.91 -0.54
CA LYS A 861 51.41 -21.00 0.61
C LYS A 861 51.15 -19.53 0.28
N LYS A 862 51.45 -19.07 -0.95
CA LYS A 862 51.20 -17.67 -1.37
C LYS A 862 49.72 -17.38 -1.66
N GLY A 863 48.94 -18.36 -2.11
CA GLY A 863 47.49 -18.20 -2.36
C GLY A 863 46.65 -17.88 -1.12
N ALA A 864 47.20 -18.01 0.09
CA ALA A 864 46.50 -17.74 1.35
C ALA A 864 46.52 -16.26 1.79
N LYS A 865 47.20 -15.35 1.09
CA LYS A 865 47.44 -13.96 1.58
C LYS A 865 47.12 -12.81 0.60
N SER A 866 46.30 -12.98 -0.44
CA SER A 866 45.74 -11.81 -1.15
C SER A 866 44.36 -12.05 -1.76
N SER A 867 43.54 -10.99 -1.67
CA SER A 867 42.22 -10.75 -2.27
C SER A 867 40.98 -11.37 -1.59
N GLY A 868 40.18 -10.48 -0.98
CA GLY A 868 38.77 -10.70 -0.72
C GLY A 868 38.01 -10.83 -2.04
N GLY A 869 37.51 -12.02 -2.30
CA GLY A 869 36.63 -12.37 -3.40
C GLY A 869 35.96 -13.70 -3.07
N LYS A 870 34.63 -13.77 -3.14
CA LYS A 870 33.81 -14.91 -2.71
C LYS A 870 34.32 -16.23 -3.31
N VAL A 871 34.92 -17.08 -2.47
CA VAL A 871 35.17 -18.49 -2.79
C VAL A 871 33.91 -19.29 -2.43
N LYS A 872 33.34 -20.01 -3.41
CA LYS A 872 32.37 -21.08 -3.17
C LYS A 872 33.06 -22.18 -2.36
N ILE A 873 32.61 -22.39 -1.13
CA ILE A 873 33.07 -23.52 -0.30
C ILE A 873 32.42 -24.81 -0.84
N PRO A 874 33.18 -25.89 -1.12
CA PRO A 874 32.61 -27.20 -1.39
C PRO A 874 31.92 -27.74 -0.13
N LYS A 875 30.70 -28.29 -0.28
CA LYS A 875 30.00 -28.99 0.80
C LYS A 875 30.87 -30.13 1.32
N LYS A 876 31.45 -29.97 2.52
CA LYS A 876 31.98 -31.07 3.30
C LYS A 876 30.82 -31.67 4.09
N VAL A 877 30.46 -32.90 3.76
CA VAL A 877 29.51 -33.72 4.53
C VAL A 877 30.15 -33.97 5.90
N VAL A 878 29.65 -33.31 6.94
CA VAL A 878 29.98 -33.62 8.32
C VAL A 878 28.95 -34.65 8.79
N LYS A 879 29.41 -35.89 9.00
CA LYS A 879 28.63 -36.92 9.71
C LYS A 879 28.38 -36.44 11.14
N ALA A 880 27.13 -36.56 11.59
CA ALA A 880 26.71 -36.24 12.95
C ALA A 880 27.55 -36.99 14.01
N PRO A 881 27.91 -36.36 15.13
CA PRO A 881 28.44 -37.07 16.28
C PRO A 881 27.34 -37.95 16.87
N LYS A 882 27.67 -39.22 17.16
CA LYS A 882 26.82 -40.12 17.96
C LYS A 882 26.59 -39.47 19.33
N ALA A 883 25.33 -39.37 19.74
CA ALA A 883 24.95 -38.93 21.07
C ALA A 883 25.50 -39.93 22.11
N THR A 884 26.38 -39.45 22.97
CA THR A 884 26.79 -40.14 24.20
C THR A 884 25.76 -39.84 25.29
N ASN A 885 25.09 -40.90 25.77
CA ASN A 885 24.29 -40.88 26.98
C ASN A 885 25.12 -40.35 28.15
N THR A 886 24.70 -39.24 28.74
CA THR A 886 25.06 -38.89 30.12
C THR A 886 23.78 -38.51 30.84
N ASN A 887 23.45 -39.34 31.83
CA ASN A 887 22.37 -39.16 32.78
C ASN A 887 22.52 -37.82 33.49
N PHE A 888 21.42 -37.08 33.65
CA PHE A 888 21.24 -36.18 34.78
C PHE A 888 19.79 -36.24 35.26
N ASP A 889 19.67 -36.31 36.58
CA ASP A 889 18.56 -36.77 37.37
C ASP A 889 17.28 -35.94 37.27
N SER A 890 16.16 -36.65 37.30
CA SER A 890 14.81 -36.12 37.41
C SER A 890 14.29 -36.23 38.85
N GLU A 891 14.48 -35.19 39.63
CA GLU A 891 13.71 -34.87 40.84
C GLU A 891 13.49 -33.34 40.78
N THR A 892 12.32 -32.72 40.83
CA THR A 892 11.02 -33.03 41.41
C THR A 892 9.97 -32.19 40.64
N ILE A 893 9.04 -32.83 39.92
CA ILE A 893 7.78 -32.19 39.51
C ILE A 893 6.65 -33.04 40.07
N ILE A 894 5.92 -32.43 40.99
CA ILE A 894 4.73 -32.97 41.66
C ILE A 894 3.67 -33.27 40.59
N LYS A 895 3.30 -34.55 40.48
CA LYS A 895 2.23 -35.07 39.62
C LYS A 895 0.87 -34.76 40.25
N PRO A 896 -0.13 -34.31 39.47
CA PRO A 896 -1.52 -34.63 39.76
C PRO A 896 -1.97 -35.77 38.81
N LYS A 897 -1.92 -37.00 39.31
CA LYS A 897 -2.65 -38.15 38.72
C LYS A 897 -3.42 -38.87 39.84
N LYS A 898 -4.67 -38.46 40.07
CA LYS A 898 -5.76 -39.33 40.57
C LYS A 898 -7.14 -38.65 40.49
N VAL A 899 -7.54 -38.22 39.29
CA VAL A 899 -8.99 -38.03 38.97
C VAL A 899 -9.34 -38.53 37.54
N ALA A 900 -8.35 -38.81 36.68
CA ALA A 900 -8.56 -39.23 35.30
C ALA A 900 -8.66 -40.76 35.07
N LYS A 901 -9.14 -41.53 36.07
CA LYS A 901 -9.55 -42.95 35.87
C LYS A 901 -11.03 -43.22 36.22
N VAL A 902 -11.75 -42.25 36.80
CA VAL A 902 -13.20 -42.38 37.08
C VAL A 902 -14.07 -41.61 36.07
N ALA A 903 -13.49 -40.72 35.25
CA ALA A 903 -14.21 -39.98 34.21
C ALA A 903 -14.20 -40.65 32.82
N LYS A 904 -13.34 -41.64 32.57
CA LYS A 904 -13.28 -42.35 31.27
C LYS A 904 -14.13 -43.63 31.20
N GLU A 905 -14.64 -44.13 32.33
CA GLU A 905 -15.56 -45.28 32.36
C GLU A 905 -17.05 -44.86 32.48
N LYS A 906 -17.36 -43.60 32.81
CA LYS A 906 -18.75 -43.07 32.79
C LYS A 906 -19.21 -42.48 31.45
N VAL A 907 -18.29 -42.01 30.60
CA VAL A 907 -18.66 -41.44 29.28
C VAL A 907 -18.82 -42.53 28.20
N ALA A 908 -18.15 -43.67 28.35
CA ALA A 908 -18.33 -44.85 27.48
C ALA A 908 -19.61 -45.65 27.79
N LYS A 909 -20.22 -45.46 28.98
CA LYS A 909 -21.48 -46.12 29.38
C LYS A 909 -22.72 -45.35 28.92
N VAL A 910 -22.66 -44.01 28.87
CA VAL A 910 -23.76 -43.15 28.39
C VAL A 910 -23.86 -43.11 26.85
N ALA A 911 -22.77 -43.38 26.12
CA ALA A 911 -22.78 -43.46 24.66
C ALA A 911 -23.27 -44.82 24.11
N LYS A 912 -23.30 -45.89 24.93
CA LYS A 912 -23.85 -47.21 24.55
C LYS A 912 -25.34 -47.39 24.89
N GLU A 913 -25.91 -46.57 25.78
CA GLU A 913 -27.34 -46.63 26.13
C GLU A 913 -28.25 -45.74 25.26
N LYS A 914 -27.71 -44.87 24.39
CA LYS A 914 -28.50 -44.08 23.42
C LYS A 914 -28.60 -44.68 22.02
N ILE A 915 -27.79 -45.67 21.69
CA ILE A 915 -27.81 -46.36 20.38
C ILE A 915 -28.65 -47.65 20.43
N ALA A 916 -29.05 -48.10 21.62
CA ALA A 916 -29.90 -49.28 21.81
C ALA A 916 -31.41 -48.97 21.97
N LYS A 917 -31.87 -47.75 21.66
CA LYS A 917 -33.29 -47.35 21.81
C LYS A 917 -33.97 -46.85 20.53
N VAL A 918 -33.40 -47.12 19.35
CA VAL A 918 -34.00 -46.74 18.06
C VAL A 918 -34.26 -47.93 17.13
N ASN A 919 -33.87 -49.16 17.47
CA ASN A 919 -34.13 -50.35 16.65
C ASN A 919 -34.87 -51.47 17.39
N SER A 920 -36.20 -51.39 17.35
CA SER A 920 -37.16 -52.52 17.45
C SER A 920 -38.50 -52.01 16.85
N ILE A 921 -38.87 -52.29 15.58
CA ILE A 921 -39.58 -53.50 15.06
C ILE A 921 -40.94 -53.65 15.82
N GLN A 922 -42.16 -53.60 15.23
CA GLN A 922 -42.63 -54.04 13.90
C GLN A 922 -44.13 -53.69 13.58
N ILE A 923 -44.46 -53.75 12.27
CA ILE A 923 -45.63 -54.40 11.59
C ILE A 923 -46.98 -53.66 11.33
N THR A 924 -47.25 -53.54 10.00
CA THR A 924 -48.50 -53.65 9.16
C THR A 924 -49.67 -52.67 9.36
N ASP A 925 -50.43 -52.22 8.35
CA ASP A 925 -50.82 -52.88 7.09
C ASP A 925 -51.38 -51.92 6.00
N THR A 926 -51.41 -52.42 4.76
CA THR A 926 -52.31 -52.13 3.61
C THR A 926 -52.31 -50.79 2.83
N ALA A 927 -51.60 -50.82 1.68
CA ALA A 927 -52.10 -50.87 0.28
C ALA A 927 -52.91 -49.73 -0.42
N THR A 928 -52.61 -49.65 -1.74
CA THR A 928 -53.32 -49.05 -2.91
C THR A 928 -53.10 -47.55 -3.17
N ASP A 929 -52.83 -47.04 -4.38
CA ASP A 929 -52.62 -47.63 -5.71
C ASP A 929 -51.96 -46.57 -6.64
N THR A 930 -51.19 -47.03 -7.65
CA THR A 930 -50.98 -46.54 -9.06
C THR A 930 -51.07 -45.03 -9.41
N ALA A 931 -50.35 -44.42 -10.35
CA ALA A 931 -49.64 -44.83 -11.57
C ALA A 931 -48.79 -43.61 -12.04
N THR A 932 -47.50 -43.75 -12.39
CA THR A 932 -46.89 -43.92 -13.74
C THR A 932 -46.60 -42.65 -14.57
N ASP A 933 -45.42 -42.73 -15.18
CA ASP A 933 -44.85 -42.04 -16.35
C ASP A 933 -44.27 -40.63 -16.20
N THR A 934 -42.94 -40.41 -16.21
CA THR A 934 -41.88 -40.67 -17.22
C THR A 934 -42.16 -40.16 -18.64
N ALA A 935 -41.26 -39.27 -19.11
CA ALA A 935 -40.49 -39.36 -20.37
C ALA A 935 -40.21 -37.95 -20.94
N THR A 936 -38.94 -37.51 -20.96
CA THR A 936 -37.93 -37.56 -22.06
C THR A 936 -37.96 -36.36 -23.01
N ASP A 937 -36.88 -35.59 -22.93
CA ASP A 937 -35.84 -35.44 -23.98
C ASP A 937 -36.12 -34.66 -25.28
N THR A 938 -35.02 -34.12 -25.80
CA THR A 938 -34.69 -33.68 -27.18
C THR A 938 -34.90 -32.22 -27.63
N ALA A 939 -33.72 -31.62 -27.91
CA ALA A 939 -33.27 -31.13 -29.24
C ALA A 939 -33.52 -29.66 -29.68
N THR A 940 -32.39 -28.95 -29.78
CA THR A 940 -31.85 -28.19 -30.95
C THR A 940 -32.74 -27.26 -31.79
N ASP A 941 -32.30 -26.00 -31.91
CA ASP A 941 -31.70 -25.40 -33.13
C ASP A 941 -32.20 -23.99 -33.52
N THR A 942 -31.20 -23.14 -33.78
CA THR A 942 -31.04 -22.04 -34.77
C THR A 942 -32.10 -20.98 -35.12
N ALA A 943 -31.55 -19.78 -35.40
CA ALA A 943 -31.90 -18.81 -36.47
C ALA A 943 -32.79 -17.57 -36.17
N THR A 944 -32.09 -16.43 -35.98
CA THR A 944 -32.13 -15.18 -36.79
C THR A 944 -33.44 -14.46 -37.17
N ASP A 945 -33.46 -13.17 -36.78
CA ASP A 945 -33.68 -11.95 -37.59
C ASP A 945 -35.02 -11.19 -37.58
N THR A 946 -34.83 -9.87 -37.69
CA THR A 946 -35.69 -8.78 -38.16
C THR A 946 -36.62 -8.01 -37.22
N ALA A 947 -36.51 -6.70 -37.40
CA ALA A 947 -37.13 -5.59 -36.70
C ALA A 947 -38.58 -5.33 -37.14
N THR A 948 -39.37 -4.64 -36.31
CA THR A 948 -39.92 -3.29 -36.58
C THR A 948 -40.97 -2.88 -35.54
N ASP A 949 -41.15 -1.56 -35.43
CA ASP A 949 -42.30 -0.80 -34.91
C ASP A 949 -42.43 -0.41 -33.43
N LYS A 950 -42.21 0.90 -33.21
CA LYS A 950 -42.82 1.76 -32.18
C LYS A 950 -44.28 2.11 -32.63
N PRO A 951 -45.15 2.88 -31.90
CA PRO A 951 -44.92 3.67 -30.68
C PRO A 951 -46.08 3.68 -29.64
N LYS A 952 -45.82 4.44 -28.55
CA LYS A 952 -46.75 5.25 -27.71
C LYS A 952 -47.18 4.73 -26.34
N LYS A 953 -46.77 5.56 -25.37
CA LYS A 953 -47.59 6.23 -24.33
C LYS A 953 -47.63 5.61 -22.91
N ARG A 954 -46.85 6.28 -22.05
CA ARG A 954 -47.31 7.23 -21.01
C ARG A 954 -47.40 6.69 -19.58
N ILE A 955 -46.98 7.57 -18.67
CA ILE A 955 -47.36 7.74 -17.26
C ILE A 955 -46.41 7.17 -16.20
N VAL A 956 -45.54 8.08 -15.77
CA VAL A 956 -44.96 8.25 -14.43
C VAL A 956 -46.00 8.08 -13.32
N LYS A 957 -45.67 7.38 -12.23
CA LYS A 957 -46.06 7.84 -10.89
C LYS A 957 -45.20 7.26 -9.76
N ALA A 958 -44.61 8.21 -9.04
CA ALA A 958 -44.13 8.24 -7.67
C ALA A 958 -44.70 7.19 -6.69
N LYS A 959 -43.88 6.81 -5.71
CA LYS A 959 -44.35 6.58 -4.35
C LYS A 959 -43.44 7.30 -3.35
N ALA A 960 -44.03 8.29 -2.70
CA ALA A 960 -43.59 8.85 -1.44
C ALA A 960 -44.42 8.20 -0.31
N ASN A 961 -43.73 7.95 0.81
CA ASN A 961 -44.16 8.09 2.20
C ASN A 961 -45.42 7.43 2.81
N ALA A 962 -45.18 7.01 4.06
CA ALA A 962 -46.03 7.12 5.24
C ALA A 962 -47.10 6.03 5.51
N ASN A 963 -46.78 5.23 6.53
CA ASN A 963 -47.40 5.17 7.87
C ASN A 963 -48.90 4.85 8.03
N ALA A 964 -49.15 4.13 9.12
CA ALA A 964 -50.41 3.82 9.80
C ALA A 964 -51.21 2.60 9.31
N ASN A 965 -51.28 1.59 10.19
CA ASN A 965 -52.55 0.92 10.44
C ASN A 965 -52.66 0.58 11.94
N ALA A 966 -53.76 1.01 12.53
CA ALA A 966 -54.16 0.76 13.91
C ALA A 966 -55.63 0.29 13.91
N LYS A 967 -56.01 -0.39 15.00
CA LYS A 967 -57.35 -0.88 15.41
C LYS A 967 -57.73 -2.26 14.86
N ALA A 968 -58.41 -3.14 15.60
CA ALA A 968 -58.86 -3.19 16.98
C ALA A 968 -59.37 -4.61 17.25
N ASN A 969 -59.33 -5.08 18.51
CA ASN A 969 -60.44 -5.88 19.04
C ASN A 969 -60.53 -5.71 20.55
N ALA A 970 -61.76 -5.52 21.03
CA ALA A 970 -62.11 -5.07 22.37
C ALA A 970 -63.00 -6.09 23.09
N LYS A 971 -62.92 -6.08 24.43
CA LYS A 971 -63.98 -6.26 25.47
C LYS A 971 -63.37 -7.02 26.66
N ALA A 972 -63.16 -6.41 27.83
CA ALA A 972 -64.09 -5.92 28.86
C ALA A 972 -64.12 -6.90 30.05
N ASN A 973 -63.65 -6.51 31.25
CA ASN A 973 -64.53 -6.31 32.42
C ASN A 973 -63.80 -5.86 33.72
N THR A 974 -64.45 -4.90 34.38
CA THR A 974 -64.61 -4.63 35.82
C THR A 974 -63.46 -4.25 36.78
N LYS A 975 -63.61 -3.00 37.25
CA LYS A 975 -63.11 -2.30 38.45
C LYS A 975 -63.19 -3.07 39.78
N ALA A 976 -62.20 -2.88 40.67
CA ALA A 976 -62.38 -2.36 42.04
C ALA A 976 -61.03 -1.99 42.72
N LYS A 977 -61.05 -0.90 43.49
CA LYS A 977 -60.02 -0.20 44.32
C LYS A 977 -60.54 -0.26 45.80
N PRO A 978 -59.97 0.41 46.84
CA PRO A 978 -58.60 0.84 47.19
C PRO A 978 -58.18 0.74 48.71
N LYS A 979 -56.88 0.99 49.00
CA LYS A 979 -56.23 1.61 50.21
C LYS A 979 -56.20 0.84 51.58
N PRO A 980 -55.34 1.20 52.58
CA PRO A 980 -54.30 2.26 52.69
C PRO A 980 -52.91 1.88 53.33
N LYS A 981 -52.00 2.88 53.33
CA LYS A 981 -50.76 3.16 54.12
C LYS A 981 -50.90 2.92 55.67
N PRO A 982 -49.84 2.93 56.55
CA PRO A 982 -48.69 3.87 56.57
C PRO A 982 -47.28 3.47 57.18
N LYS A 983 -46.27 4.32 56.84
CA LYS A 983 -45.09 4.93 57.55
C LYS A 983 -44.00 4.18 58.37
N ASN A 984 -42.77 4.73 58.22
CA ASN A 984 -41.51 4.74 59.03
C ASN A 984 -40.65 3.46 59.03
N THR A 985 -39.30 3.44 59.05
CA THR A 985 -38.19 4.42 59.25
C THR A 985 -36.84 3.76 58.83
N ASP A 986 -35.84 4.58 58.50
CA ASP A 986 -34.37 4.47 58.68
C ASP A 986 -33.58 3.21 58.28
N ASN A 987 -32.68 3.32 57.28
CA ASN A 987 -31.23 3.58 57.45
C ASN A 987 -30.52 3.71 56.08
#